data_AF-A0ABD3FG81-F1
#
_entry.id   AF-A0ABD3FG81-F1
#
_cell.length_a   1.000
_cell.length_b   1.000
_cell.length_c   1.000
_cell.angle_alpha   90.00
_cell.angle_beta   90.00
_cell.angle_gamma   90.00
#
_symmetry.space_group_name_H-M   'P 1'
#
loop_
_entity.id
_entity.type
_entity.pdbx_description
1 polymer ?
#
loop_
_entity_poly.entity_id
_entity_poly.type
_entity_poly.pdbx_seq_one_letter_code
_entity_poly.pdbx_strand_id
1 'polypeptide(L)'
;MDDIEDIIGEEELDRVAMSSVRTPMVAPKARFQDVVKTSASTNSTASSSTSGDFEAKEPSVPGTQLIWMKTYGCSHNVSDSEYMQGVLASYGYRFTQDADAAQLWLLNSCTVKDPSQAAFMHLAVKGRKQNKAVVVAGCVPQADRHLKGLEEVSIVGIQQVDRVVEVVEETLKGHTVRLLSKNRLPELDLPKIRKNPMVEIIPLSTGCLGACTYCKTRHARGKLGSYTPEAIVSRAQTVINEGVTEIWLSSEDTGAYGIDIGTDLPTLMRKLLEVVPDGVMLRVGMTNPPYILDHLDAIAEVLSHDRVYSFLHVPVQSGSDDVLLAMNREYTSGEFRRVADELLAKVPDLTLATDIICGFPSETEEHFDETMELVEKYRFHIMNISQFYPRPGTPAAKMKRVPTQVVKNRSRKLTKLFETFEPYTDLVDTTQKVWVNTEVSDDKKYTVAHTKNYTKVLLPRDDSLIGCTAEVRVLTAARFHITAEVISRSQPATVAAAAIREQICTEGNMSAADRSKALSKAKSASSSCNGDGSCGGHGHSHGHGHSHGHDHSHEHGEGGCCGGSGSCCSSGGDGKGCGGKCGTKSKKKKTAAKEPLRKKKHAAADGNGMISTATTILAAKWNEVQDDKVALAALATLLASATLVAARLLTRK
;
A
#
# COMPACT_ATOMS: atom_id res chain seq x y z
N MET A 1 -2.29 -6.07 -1.71
CA MET A 1 -2.28 -4.78 -0.95
C MET A 1 -1.43 -4.91 0.33
N ASP A 2 -0.13 -5.18 0.18
CA ASP A 2 0.86 -5.25 1.27
C ASP A 2 1.49 -3.89 1.62
N ASP A 3 0.91 -2.78 1.17
CA ASP A 3 1.45 -1.46 1.49
C ASP A 3 1.14 -1.00 2.93
N ILE A 4 0.64 -1.89 3.80
CA ILE A 4 0.29 -1.55 5.20
C ILE A 4 0.59 -2.61 6.27
N GLU A 5 1.01 -3.84 5.95
CA GLU A 5 1.40 -4.81 6.99
C GLU A 5 2.93 -4.89 7.17
N ASP A 6 3.49 -3.84 7.78
CA ASP A 6 4.65 -3.99 8.68
C ASP A 6 4.09 -3.87 10.11
N ILE A 7 3.43 -4.93 10.59
CA ILE A 7 3.18 -5.08 12.03
C ILE A 7 4.52 -5.44 12.66
N ILE A 8 5.11 -4.48 13.37
CA ILE A 8 6.05 -4.76 14.44
C ILE A 8 5.31 -5.70 15.39
N GLY A 9 5.75 -6.95 15.48
CA GLY A 9 5.18 -7.91 16.43
C GLY A 9 5.19 -7.33 17.83
N GLU A 10 4.15 -7.61 18.62
CA GLU A 10 3.99 -7.09 19.99
C GLU A 10 5.24 -7.31 20.87
N GLU A 11 6.07 -8.32 20.57
CA GLU A 11 7.32 -8.61 21.28
C GLU A 11 8.46 -7.58 21.08
N GLU A 12 8.48 -6.80 19.98
CA GLU A 12 9.52 -5.79 19.76
C GLU A 12 9.23 -4.46 20.47
N LEU A 13 7.96 -4.12 20.68
CA LEU A 13 7.55 -2.91 21.39
C LEU A 13 7.93 -2.95 22.88
N ASP A 14 7.85 -4.12 23.51
CA ASP A 14 8.19 -4.29 24.92
C ASP A 14 9.69 -4.18 25.19
N ARG A 15 10.54 -4.53 24.22
CA ARG A 15 12.01 -4.41 24.36
C ARG A 15 12.50 -2.97 24.29
N VAL A 16 11.86 -2.11 23.51
CA VAL A 16 12.25 -0.69 23.38
C VAL A 16 11.73 0.15 24.57
N ALA A 17 10.66 -0.28 25.24
CA ALA A 17 10.05 0.47 26.34
C ALA A 17 10.78 0.32 27.70
N MET A 18 11.67 -0.65 27.89
CA MET A 18 12.26 -0.96 29.21
C MET A 18 13.65 -0.37 29.51
N SER A 19 14.26 0.47 28.66
CA SER A 19 15.66 0.90 28.88
C SER A 19 15.88 2.33 29.43
N SER A 20 14.88 3.01 29.99
CA SER A 20 15.11 4.40 30.43
C SER A 20 14.34 4.84 31.67
N VAL A 21 14.67 4.30 32.86
CA VAL A 21 14.57 5.04 34.14
C VAL A 21 15.56 4.48 35.17
N ARG A 22 16.61 5.24 35.53
CA ARG A 22 17.03 5.53 36.92
C ARG A 22 18.27 6.42 36.97
N THR A 23 18.15 7.52 37.71
CA THR A 23 19.12 8.60 37.94
C THR A 23 19.82 8.42 39.33
N PRO A 24 20.73 9.30 39.79
CA PRO A 24 22.16 9.00 39.99
C PRO A 24 22.59 8.92 41.49
N MET A 25 23.75 8.32 41.77
CA MET A 25 24.51 8.60 43.01
C MET A 25 26.02 8.61 42.74
N VAL A 26 26.72 9.55 43.37
CA VAL A 26 28.09 9.99 43.10
C VAL A 26 29.11 9.42 44.12
N ALA A 27 30.24 8.89 43.59
CA ALA A 27 31.63 8.78 44.13
C ALA A 27 31.92 8.08 45.49
N PRO A 28 33.14 7.53 45.78
CA PRO A 28 34.48 7.94 45.30
C PRO A 28 35.54 6.85 44.96
N LYS A 29 36.71 7.35 44.52
CA LYS A 29 37.97 6.76 43.99
C LYS A 29 38.67 5.69 44.87
N ALA A 30 39.48 4.81 44.23
CA ALA A 30 40.82 4.41 44.71
C ALA A 30 41.74 3.89 43.58
N ARG A 31 43.06 4.12 43.76
CA ARG A 31 44.24 3.82 42.92
C ARG A 31 44.83 2.41 43.17
N PHE A 32 45.80 2.03 42.33
CA PHE A 32 46.95 1.08 42.44
C PHE A 32 46.86 -0.11 41.46
N GLN A 33 47.69 -0.22 40.41
CA GLN A 33 49.15 -0.51 40.27
C GLN A 33 49.53 -2.01 40.34
N ASP A 34 49.97 -2.50 39.17
CA ASP A 34 50.99 -3.51 38.81
C ASP A 34 51.36 -4.66 39.77
N VAL A 35 51.38 -5.89 39.24
CA VAL A 35 52.50 -6.83 39.40
C VAL A 35 52.68 -7.68 38.13
N VAL A 36 53.93 -7.72 37.66
CA VAL A 36 54.49 -8.44 36.51
C VAL A 36 55.17 -9.75 36.98
N LYS A 37 55.47 -10.64 36.01
CA LYS A 37 56.61 -11.61 35.92
C LYS A 37 56.17 -13.09 36.00
N THR A 38 56.72 -14.05 35.24
CA THR A 38 58.04 -14.23 34.60
C THR A 38 57.95 -15.50 33.71
N SER A 39 58.35 -15.52 32.43
CA SER A 39 59.71 -15.68 31.83
C SER A 39 60.09 -17.11 31.44
N ALA A 40 60.53 -17.32 30.19
CA ALA A 40 61.77 -18.01 29.85
C ALA A 40 62.14 -17.72 28.38
N SER A 41 63.41 -17.42 28.17
CA SER A 41 64.07 -16.91 26.96
C SER A 41 64.83 -18.02 26.21
N THR A 42 65.12 -17.81 24.92
CA THR A 42 66.50 -17.85 24.37
C THR A 42 66.56 -17.35 22.92
N ASN A 43 67.66 -16.66 22.61
CA ASN A 43 67.97 -15.83 21.44
C ASN A 43 68.35 -16.62 20.18
N SER A 44 68.15 -16.04 18.98
CA SER A 44 69.28 -15.54 18.15
C SER A 44 68.84 -14.93 16.79
N THR A 45 69.34 -13.72 16.57
CA THR A 45 69.67 -12.98 15.34
C THR A 45 69.55 -13.67 13.96
N ALA A 46 68.84 -13.05 13.01
CA ALA A 46 69.44 -12.30 11.88
C ALA A 46 68.37 -11.78 10.90
N SER A 47 68.62 -10.59 10.37
CA SER A 47 67.88 -9.80 9.40
C SER A 47 67.58 -10.50 8.05
N SER A 48 66.38 -10.28 7.48
CA SER A 48 66.17 -9.47 6.25
C SER A 48 64.87 -9.81 5.52
N SER A 49 64.33 -8.79 4.85
CA SER A 49 63.19 -8.77 3.92
C SER A 49 61.77 -8.78 4.51
N THR A 50 61.28 -7.56 4.72
CA THR A 50 59.86 -7.19 4.71
C THR A 50 59.21 -7.57 3.38
N SER A 51 58.42 -8.64 3.36
CA SER A 51 57.29 -8.78 2.45
C SER A 51 56.03 -8.44 3.24
N GLY A 52 55.51 -7.23 3.00
CA GLY A 52 54.19 -6.86 3.49
C GLY A 52 53.15 -7.67 2.75
N ASP A 53 52.45 -8.55 3.46
CA ASP A 53 51.24 -9.19 2.97
C ASP A 53 50.15 -8.12 2.84
N PHE A 54 50.10 -7.48 1.67
CA PHE A 54 48.84 -6.93 1.17
C PHE A 54 47.98 -8.14 0.80
N GLU A 55 47.04 -8.51 1.68
CA GLU A 55 45.90 -9.33 1.29
C GLU A 55 45.17 -8.60 0.15
N ALA A 56 45.52 -8.98 -1.08
CA ALA A 56 44.84 -8.51 -2.27
C ALA A 56 43.41 -9.07 -2.21
N LYS A 57 42.47 -8.19 -1.85
CA LYS A 57 41.03 -8.42 -2.00
C LYS A 57 40.83 -8.97 -3.42
N GLU A 58 40.35 -10.21 -3.56
CA GLU A 58 40.14 -10.81 -4.88
C GLU A 58 39.40 -9.82 -5.78
N PRO A 59 39.80 -9.68 -7.06
CA PRO A 59 39.17 -8.72 -7.97
C PRO A 59 37.69 -9.08 -8.11
N SER A 60 36.84 -8.39 -7.34
CA SER A 60 35.41 -8.59 -7.42
C SER A 60 34.95 -7.97 -8.72
N VAL A 61 34.60 -8.80 -9.70
CA VAL A 61 34.03 -8.34 -10.97
C VAL A 61 32.84 -7.44 -10.65
N PRO A 62 32.81 -6.16 -11.08
CA PRO A 62 31.65 -5.30 -10.87
C PRO A 62 30.39 -5.96 -11.43
N GLY A 63 29.28 -5.85 -10.72
CA GLY A 63 28.01 -6.46 -11.10
C GLY A 63 27.80 -7.89 -10.62
N THR A 64 28.76 -8.57 -9.98
CA THR A 64 28.53 -9.94 -9.45
C THR A 64 28.09 -9.99 -7.99
N GLN A 65 28.03 -8.84 -7.31
CA GLN A 65 27.73 -8.76 -5.88
C GLN A 65 26.24 -9.00 -5.61
N LEU A 66 25.95 -9.64 -4.47
CA LEU A 66 24.62 -9.83 -3.91
C LEU A 66 24.15 -8.58 -3.18
N ILE A 67 22.98 -8.10 -3.57
CA ILE A 67 22.29 -6.97 -2.98
C ILE A 67 21.08 -7.48 -2.21
N TRP A 68 20.94 -7.01 -0.97
CA TRP A 68 19.69 -7.15 -0.22
C TRP A 68 18.95 -5.81 -0.26
N MET A 69 17.69 -5.84 -0.67
CA MET A 69 16.85 -4.66 -0.73
C MET A 69 15.73 -4.75 0.30
N LYS A 70 15.53 -3.67 1.07
CA LYS A 70 14.35 -3.52 1.93
C LYS A 70 13.68 -2.19 1.62
N THR A 71 12.39 -2.28 1.31
CA THR A 71 11.54 -1.14 0.99
C THR A 71 10.56 -0.89 2.12
N TYR A 72 10.41 0.38 2.49
CA TYR A 72 9.39 0.86 3.41
C TYR A 72 8.54 1.92 2.74
N GLY A 73 7.23 1.88 2.88
CA GLY A 73 6.37 2.99 2.46
C GLY A 73 5.16 2.62 1.62
N CYS A 74 4.90 3.44 0.61
CA CYS A 74 3.74 3.38 -0.28
C CYS A 74 4.07 2.73 -1.63
N SER A 75 3.03 2.46 -2.42
CA SER A 75 3.11 1.93 -3.79
C SER A 75 4.11 2.67 -4.69
N HIS A 76 4.18 4.01 -4.64
CA HIS A 76 5.17 4.76 -5.43
C HIS A 76 6.61 4.38 -5.01
N ASN A 77 6.85 4.22 -3.70
CA ASN A 77 8.17 3.81 -3.22
C ASN A 77 8.49 2.34 -3.56
N VAL A 78 7.48 1.48 -3.61
CA VAL A 78 7.62 0.10 -4.12
C VAL A 78 8.01 0.13 -5.60
N SER A 79 7.33 0.93 -6.43
CA SER A 79 7.69 1.13 -7.84
C SER A 79 9.13 1.62 -8.02
N ASP A 80 9.56 2.60 -7.20
CA ASP A 80 10.95 3.11 -7.24
C ASP A 80 11.96 1.98 -6.95
N SER A 81 11.64 1.10 -6.01
CA SER A 81 12.45 -0.09 -5.71
C SER A 81 12.45 -1.12 -6.84
N GLU A 82 11.33 -1.34 -7.53
CA GLU A 82 11.26 -2.24 -8.69
C GLU A 82 12.12 -1.72 -9.84
N TYR A 83 12.11 -0.41 -10.10
CA TYR A 83 13.00 0.24 -11.07
C TYR A 83 14.47 0.08 -10.67
N MET A 84 14.82 0.40 -9.42
CA MET A 84 16.20 0.25 -8.95
C MET A 84 16.69 -1.20 -9.08
N GLN A 85 15.84 -2.18 -8.76
CA GLN A 85 16.18 -3.59 -8.93
C GLN A 85 16.39 -3.97 -10.40
N GLY A 86 15.49 -3.53 -11.29
CA GLY A 86 15.60 -3.83 -12.72
C GLY A 86 16.84 -3.21 -13.36
N VAL A 87 17.14 -1.94 -13.04
CA VAL A 87 18.35 -1.27 -13.53
C VAL A 87 19.59 -2.01 -13.02
N LEU A 88 19.69 -2.31 -11.73
CA LEU A 88 20.84 -3.06 -11.18
C LEU A 88 20.97 -4.47 -11.81
N ALA A 89 19.87 -5.19 -11.99
CA ALA A 89 19.90 -6.52 -12.60
C ALA A 89 20.35 -6.49 -14.06
N SER A 90 19.99 -5.45 -14.82
CA SER A 90 20.46 -5.27 -16.20
C SER A 90 21.99 -5.08 -16.30
N TYR A 91 22.63 -4.63 -15.22
CA TYR A 91 24.09 -4.54 -15.08
C TYR A 91 24.72 -5.79 -14.45
N GLY A 92 23.93 -6.84 -14.20
CA GLY A 92 24.40 -8.15 -13.72
C GLY A 92 24.22 -8.42 -12.23
N TYR A 93 23.86 -7.40 -11.43
CA TYR A 93 23.69 -7.54 -9.99
C TYR A 93 22.58 -8.55 -9.65
N ARG A 94 22.77 -9.26 -8.54
CA ARG A 94 21.83 -10.28 -8.08
C ARG A 94 21.22 -9.89 -6.74
N PHE A 95 19.96 -10.26 -6.55
CA PHE A 95 19.24 -9.99 -5.32
C PHE A 95 19.17 -11.24 -4.44
N THR A 96 19.25 -11.04 -3.13
CA THR A 96 19.08 -12.09 -2.11
C THR A 96 18.02 -11.66 -1.11
N GLN A 97 17.32 -12.63 -0.53
CA GLN A 97 16.41 -12.41 0.61
C GLN A 97 17.14 -12.47 1.95
N ASP A 98 18.34 -13.03 1.97
CA ASP A 98 19.21 -13.10 3.15
C ASP A 98 20.08 -11.83 3.24
N ALA A 99 19.80 -10.99 4.24
CA ALA A 99 20.52 -9.76 4.51
C ALA A 99 21.99 -10.01 4.90
N ASP A 100 22.29 -11.13 5.56
CA ASP A 100 23.64 -11.42 6.05
C ASP A 100 24.53 -11.94 4.90
N ALA A 101 23.96 -12.62 3.90
CA ALA A 101 24.67 -13.04 2.70
C ALA A 101 24.99 -11.89 1.71
N ALA A 102 24.28 -10.77 1.80
CA ALA A 102 24.47 -9.63 0.90
C ALA A 102 25.78 -8.87 1.17
N GLN A 103 26.42 -8.36 0.11
CA GLN A 103 27.56 -7.45 0.23
C GLN A 103 27.10 -5.99 0.35
N LEU A 104 25.92 -5.67 -0.18
CA LEU A 104 25.33 -4.33 -0.12
C LEU A 104 23.87 -4.37 0.31
N TRP A 105 23.50 -3.44 1.18
CA TRP A 105 22.12 -3.18 1.58
C TRP A 105 21.62 -1.93 0.87
N LEU A 106 20.54 -2.09 0.11
CA LEU A 106 19.83 -1.00 -0.55
C LEU A 106 18.50 -0.77 0.16
N LEU A 107 18.43 0.31 0.92
CA LEU A 107 17.29 0.60 1.80
C LEU A 107 16.47 1.73 1.21
N ASN A 108 15.23 1.47 0.81
CA ASN A 108 14.34 2.48 0.25
C ASN A 108 13.26 2.88 1.27
N SER A 109 13.03 4.17 1.48
CA SER A 109 12.20 4.68 2.58
C SER A 109 11.21 5.76 2.17
N CYS A 110 10.04 5.77 2.82
CA CYS A 110 9.02 6.80 2.63
C CYS A 110 8.93 7.73 3.85
N THR A 111 8.62 9.02 3.62
CA THR A 111 8.46 10.04 4.67
C THR A 111 7.08 10.05 5.32
N VAL A 112 6.18 9.15 4.93
CA VAL A 112 4.76 9.26 5.32
C VAL A 112 4.50 8.71 6.73
N LYS A 113 5.26 7.69 7.19
CA LYS A 113 5.05 7.02 8.48
C LYS A 113 6.32 7.02 9.33
N ASP A 114 6.20 7.50 10.58
CA ASP A 114 7.33 7.62 11.51
C ASP A 114 7.92 6.29 11.98
N PRO A 115 7.12 5.25 12.32
CA PRO A 115 7.68 3.94 12.68
C PRO A 115 8.53 3.36 11.55
N SER A 116 8.08 3.49 10.30
CA SER A 116 8.82 3.07 9.11
C SER A 116 10.14 3.84 8.96
N GLN A 117 10.13 5.15 9.20
CA GLN A 117 11.35 5.97 9.19
C GLN A 117 12.33 5.53 10.30
N ALA A 118 11.86 5.28 11.52
CA ALA A 118 12.71 4.85 12.63
C ALA A 118 13.35 3.46 12.37
N ALA A 119 12.55 2.50 11.90
CA ALA A 119 13.02 1.17 11.53
C ALA A 119 14.08 1.23 10.42
N PHE A 120 13.83 2.02 9.37
CA PHE A 120 14.78 2.29 8.30
C PHE A 120 16.10 2.87 8.81
N MET A 121 16.06 3.89 9.67
CA MET A 121 17.26 4.51 10.23
C MET A 121 18.06 3.54 11.09
N HIS A 122 17.38 2.73 11.90
CA HIS A 122 18.01 1.68 12.70
C HIS A 122 18.73 0.66 11.81
N LEU A 123 18.09 0.25 10.72
CA LEU A 123 18.64 -0.72 9.77
C LEU A 123 19.86 -0.16 9.02
N ALA A 124 19.83 1.10 8.61
CA ALA A 124 20.98 1.76 7.98
C ALA A 124 22.21 1.80 8.91
N VAL A 125 22.01 2.10 10.20
CA VAL A 125 23.08 2.06 11.20
C VAL A 125 23.55 0.62 11.47
N LYS A 126 22.64 -0.34 11.54
CA LYS A 126 22.96 -1.76 11.73
C LYS A 126 23.84 -2.29 10.59
N GLY A 127 23.49 -2.02 9.34
CA GLY A 127 24.25 -2.47 8.18
C GLY A 127 25.69 -1.97 8.20
N ARG A 128 25.89 -0.68 8.54
CA ARG A 128 27.22 -0.11 8.72
C ARG A 128 28.02 -0.79 9.83
N LYS A 129 27.39 -1.05 10.99
CA LYS A 129 28.04 -1.78 12.10
C LYS A 129 28.43 -3.21 11.72
N GLN A 130 27.73 -3.82 10.77
CA GLN A 130 28.05 -5.14 10.21
C GLN A 130 29.03 -5.07 9.02
N ASN A 131 29.66 -3.92 8.78
CA ASN A 131 30.60 -3.68 7.69
C ASN A 131 30.01 -3.98 6.29
N LYS A 132 28.70 -3.79 6.14
CA LYS A 132 28.01 -3.85 4.85
C LYS A 132 28.12 -2.52 4.12
N ALA A 133 28.22 -2.54 2.80
CA ALA A 133 27.98 -1.35 1.99
C ALA A 133 26.51 -0.95 2.14
N VAL A 134 26.21 0.32 2.44
CA VAL A 134 24.84 0.78 2.66
C VAL A 134 24.53 1.93 1.71
N VAL A 135 23.51 1.72 0.88
CA VAL A 135 22.91 2.74 0.03
C VAL A 135 21.50 2.98 0.52
N VAL A 136 21.13 4.25 0.69
CA VAL A 136 19.77 4.64 1.04
C VAL A 136 19.10 5.39 -0.10
N ALA A 137 17.81 5.15 -0.26
CA ALA A 137 16.96 5.78 -1.27
C ALA A 137 15.61 6.22 -0.69
N GLY A 138 14.84 6.90 -1.52
CA GLY A 138 13.46 7.28 -1.23
C GLY A 138 13.30 8.67 -0.61
N CYS A 139 12.09 8.94 -0.12
CA CYS A 139 11.68 10.27 0.31
C CYS A 139 12.45 10.78 1.54
N VAL A 140 12.81 9.91 2.49
CA VAL A 140 13.45 10.34 3.75
C VAL A 140 14.81 10.99 3.50
N PRO A 141 15.78 10.31 2.85
CA PRO A 141 17.07 10.93 2.60
C PRO A 141 16.99 12.15 1.66
N GLN A 142 15.95 12.23 0.82
CA GLN A 142 15.69 13.37 -0.06
C GLN A 142 15.18 14.60 0.71
N ALA A 143 14.22 14.41 1.63
CA ALA A 143 13.61 15.49 2.40
C ALA A 143 14.50 15.98 3.54
N ASP A 144 15.19 15.07 4.24
CA ASP A 144 15.98 15.38 5.44
C ASP A 144 17.42 14.89 5.32
N ARG A 145 18.21 15.57 4.48
CA ARG A 145 19.59 15.20 4.08
C ARG A 145 20.61 15.18 5.22
N HIS A 146 20.27 15.77 6.36
CA HIS A 146 21.12 15.93 7.54
C HIS A 146 20.59 15.16 8.76
N LEU A 147 19.74 14.16 8.54
CA LEU A 147 19.34 13.26 9.63
C LEU A 147 20.56 12.51 10.16
N LYS A 148 20.68 12.50 11.49
CA LYS A 148 21.69 11.71 12.21
C LYS A 148 21.59 10.25 11.81
N GLY A 149 22.71 9.68 11.37
CA GLY A 149 22.80 8.31 10.87
C GLY A 149 22.91 8.21 9.36
N LEU A 150 22.62 9.28 8.61
CA LEU A 150 22.78 9.33 7.15
C LEU A 150 24.09 9.97 6.68
N GLU A 151 24.96 10.45 7.58
CA GLU A 151 26.17 11.20 7.22
C GLU A 151 27.14 10.39 6.36
N GLU A 152 27.35 9.12 6.71
CA GLU A 152 28.36 8.23 6.09
C GLU A 152 27.71 7.07 5.30
N VAL A 153 26.51 7.28 4.77
CA VAL A 153 25.87 6.35 3.83
C VAL A 153 25.70 7.01 2.48
N SER A 154 25.80 6.22 1.43
CA SER A 154 25.52 6.70 0.07
C SER A 154 24.02 6.89 -0.14
N ILE A 155 23.65 7.89 -0.93
CA ILE A 155 22.27 8.31 -1.12
C ILE A 155 21.92 8.39 -2.61
N VAL A 156 20.83 7.73 -2.99
CA VAL A 156 20.17 7.86 -4.28
C VAL A 156 18.87 8.65 -4.10
N GLY A 157 18.76 9.78 -4.79
CA GLY A 157 17.54 10.57 -4.84
C GLY A 157 16.45 9.87 -5.64
N ILE A 158 15.20 10.09 -5.25
CA ILE A 158 13.98 9.60 -5.91
C ILE A 158 13.88 9.90 -7.42
N GLN A 159 14.51 10.97 -7.90
CA GLN A 159 14.51 11.39 -9.31
C GLN A 159 15.78 10.92 -10.05
N GLN A 160 16.57 10.05 -9.42
CA GLN A 160 17.85 9.53 -9.93
C GLN A 160 17.89 8.00 -9.84
N VAL A 161 16.73 7.34 -9.83
CA VAL A 161 16.62 5.87 -9.75
C VAL A 161 17.28 5.17 -10.94
N ASP A 162 17.33 5.84 -12.09
CA ASP A 162 18.06 5.44 -13.30
C ASP A 162 19.58 5.37 -13.09
N ARG A 163 20.11 6.16 -12.14
CA ARG A 163 21.55 6.23 -11.82
C ARG A 163 21.95 5.46 -10.56
N VAL A 164 21.10 4.55 -10.10
CA VAL A 164 21.35 3.74 -8.89
C VAL A 164 22.66 2.94 -8.99
N VAL A 165 23.03 2.48 -10.19
CA VAL A 165 24.24 1.68 -10.44
C VAL A 165 25.49 2.47 -10.06
N GLU A 166 25.57 3.74 -10.46
CA GLU A 166 26.73 4.60 -10.16
C GLU A 166 26.95 4.70 -8.65
N VAL A 167 25.87 4.87 -7.89
CA VAL A 167 25.95 4.99 -6.43
C VAL A 167 26.33 3.65 -5.81
N VAL A 168 25.75 2.55 -6.27
CA VAL A 168 26.06 1.20 -5.79
C VAL A 168 27.52 0.84 -6.02
N GLU A 169 28.06 1.07 -7.22
CA GLU A 169 29.45 0.76 -7.54
C GLU A 169 30.44 1.56 -6.71
N GLU A 170 30.23 2.88 -6.57
CA GLU A 170 31.10 3.72 -5.76
C GLU A 170 31.02 3.35 -4.26
N THR A 171 29.83 2.96 -3.78
CA THR A 171 29.67 2.50 -2.40
C THR A 171 30.40 1.18 -2.15
N LEU A 172 30.38 0.25 -3.10
CA LEU A 172 31.14 -1.02 -3.02
C LEU A 172 32.66 -0.79 -3.02
N LYS A 173 33.14 0.28 -3.67
CA LYS A 173 34.54 0.73 -3.61
C LYS A 173 34.91 1.38 -2.27
N GLY A 174 33.94 1.66 -1.41
CA GLY A 174 34.13 2.30 -0.11
C GLY A 174 33.94 3.82 -0.14
N HIS A 175 33.47 4.39 -1.24
CA HIS A 175 33.15 5.82 -1.33
C HIS A 175 31.74 6.11 -0.82
N THR A 176 31.53 7.33 -0.32
CA THR A 176 30.20 7.83 0.04
C THR A 176 29.73 8.81 -1.04
N VAL A 177 28.66 8.46 -1.76
CA VAL A 177 28.14 9.24 -2.89
C VAL A 177 26.73 9.74 -2.59
N ARG A 178 26.41 10.98 -2.99
CA ARG A 178 25.08 11.56 -2.81
C ARG A 178 24.55 12.14 -4.12
N LEU A 179 23.65 11.42 -4.78
CA LEU A 179 22.97 11.89 -5.99
C LEU A 179 21.59 12.44 -5.65
N LEU A 180 21.49 13.74 -5.42
CA LEU A 180 20.28 14.43 -4.94
C LEU A 180 19.79 15.52 -5.90
N SER A 181 20.17 15.44 -7.18
CA SER A 181 19.78 16.41 -8.21
C SER A 181 18.27 16.36 -8.47
N LYS A 182 17.69 17.47 -8.95
CA LYS A 182 16.23 17.67 -9.05
C LYS A 182 15.77 18.14 -10.44
N ASN A 183 16.22 17.52 -11.54
CA ASN A 183 16.01 18.12 -12.86
C ASN A 183 15.35 17.22 -13.92
N ARG A 184 14.93 15.98 -13.61
CA ARG A 184 14.26 15.13 -14.60
C ARG A 184 13.32 14.12 -13.96
N LEU A 185 12.18 13.87 -14.60
CA LEU A 185 11.38 12.68 -14.36
C LEU A 185 12.12 11.46 -14.95
N PRO A 186 12.33 10.38 -14.18
CA PRO A 186 12.85 9.12 -14.72
C PRO A 186 11.96 8.59 -15.85
N GLU A 187 12.53 7.91 -16.84
CA GLU A 187 11.73 7.35 -17.93
C GLU A 187 10.87 6.17 -17.40
N LEU A 188 9.65 6.02 -17.93
CA LEU A 188 8.71 4.98 -17.47
C LEU A 188 9.04 3.58 -18.01
N ASP A 189 9.87 3.48 -19.04
CA ASP A 189 10.31 2.25 -19.69
C ASP A 189 11.60 1.67 -19.09
N LEU A 190 12.10 2.27 -18.01
CA LEU A 190 13.20 1.70 -17.23
C LEU A 190 12.89 0.24 -16.84
N PRO A 191 13.90 -0.65 -16.86
CA PRO A 191 13.70 -2.04 -16.49
C PRO A 191 13.20 -2.14 -15.05
N LYS A 192 12.24 -3.05 -14.82
CA LYS A 192 11.70 -3.35 -13.49
C LYS A 192 11.80 -4.82 -13.17
N ILE A 193 12.13 -5.12 -11.91
CA ILE A 193 11.85 -6.42 -11.30
C ILE A 193 10.66 -6.23 -10.37
N ARG A 194 9.49 -6.75 -10.79
CA ARG A 194 8.24 -6.63 -10.02
C ARG A 194 8.25 -7.52 -8.80
N LYS A 195 7.73 -7.02 -7.67
CA LYS A 195 7.48 -7.88 -6.49
C LYS A 195 6.41 -8.93 -6.81
N ASN A 196 5.36 -8.51 -7.52
CA ASN A 196 4.31 -9.37 -8.05
C ASN A 196 4.35 -9.28 -9.59
N PRO A 197 4.67 -10.37 -10.31
CA PRO A 197 4.84 -10.31 -11.76
C PRO A 197 3.55 -9.96 -12.52
N MET A 198 2.38 -10.05 -11.87
CA MET A 198 1.07 -9.72 -12.46
C MET A 198 0.55 -8.33 -12.11
N VAL A 199 1.29 -7.55 -11.29
CA VAL A 199 0.90 -6.20 -10.89
C VAL A 199 1.95 -5.21 -11.37
N GLU A 200 1.56 -4.20 -12.14
CA GLU A 200 2.42 -3.05 -12.47
C GLU A 200 1.94 -1.81 -11.72
N ILE A 201 2.86 -1.11 -11.06
CA ILE A 201 2.61 0.23 -10.53
C ILE A 201 3.14 1.26 -11.52
N ILE A 202 2.25 2.03 -12.15
CA ILE A 202 2.62 3.12 -13.07
C ILE A 202 2.46 4.46 -12.35
N PRO A 203 3.56 5.18 -12.06
CA PRO A 203 3.45 6.54 -11.54
C PRO A 203 2.94 7.49 -12.63
N LEU A 204 1.85 8.21 -12.36
CA LEU A 204 1.29 9.19 -13.31
C LEU A 204 2.02 10.54 -13.24
N SER A 205 2.53 10.87 -12.06
CA SER A 205 3.26 12.10 -11.80
C SER A 205 4.17 11.93 -10.58
N THR A 206 5.09 12.87 -10.40
CA THR A 206 5.87 13.02 -9.17
C THR A 206 5.60 14.39 -8.56
N GLY A 207 5.72 14.47 -7.24
CA GLY A 207 5.57 15.73 -6.51
C GLY A 207 4.11 16.06 -6.24
N CYS A 208 3.88 17.19 -5.59
CA CYS A 208 2.55 17.56 -5.11
C CYS A 208 2.33 19.07 -5.24
N LEU A 209 1.11 19.49 -5.58
CA LEU A 209 0.69 20.89 -5.57
C LEU A 209 0.42 21.41 -4.16
N GLY A 210 0.00 20.52 -3.25
CA GLY A 210 -0.37 20.86 -1.89
C GLY A 210 0.76 21.46 -1.04
N ALA A 211 0.36 22.21 -0.02
CA ALA A 211 1.27 22.86 0.93
C ALA A 211 0.91 22.50 2.39
N CYS A 212 0.48 21.26 2.64
CA CYS A 212 0.01 20.81 3.95
C CYS A 212 1.06 21.07 5.05
N THR A 213 0.63 21.59 6.20
CA THR A 213 1.52 22.04 7.28
C THR A 213 2.29 20.90 7.96
N TYR A 214 1.89 19.65 7.75
CA TYR A 214 2.50 18.46 8.37
C TYR A 214 3.25 17.57 7.38
N CYS A 215 3.01 17.70 6.08
CA CYS A 215 3.46 16.74 5.08
C CYS A 215 4.87 17.08 4.55
N LYS A 216 5.70 16.05 4.32
CA LYS A 216 7.04 16.19 3.74
C LYS A 216 7.12 15.81 2.26
N THR A 217 6.03 15.36 1.66
CA THR A 217 5.99 14.92 0.27
C THR A 217 6.54 15.97 -0.70
N ARG A 218 6.14 17.24 -0.59
CA ARG A 218 6.67 18.33 -1.44
C ARG A 218 8.17 18.59 -1.22
N HIS A 219 8.68 18.40 0.00
CA HIS A 219 10.11 18.54 0.29
C HIS A 219 10.93 17.41 -0.35
N ALA A 220 10.40 16.19 -0.31
CA ALA A 220 10.98 15.01 -0.95
C ALA A 220 10.85 15.08 -2.47
N ARG A 221 9.62 14.98 -2.99
CA ARG A 221 9.25 14.79 -4.39
C ARG A 221 9.15 16.05 -5.23
N GLY A 222 9.18 17.23 -4.60
CA GLY A 222 9.15 18.50 -5.31
C GLY A 222 7.73 18.95 -5.69
N LYS A 223 7.65 19.85 -6.67
CA LYS A 223 6.39 20.29 -7.28
C LYS A 223 5.89 19.23 -8.26
N LEU A 224 4.60 19.29 -8.58
CA LEU A 224 3.98 18.41 -9.57
C LEU A 224 4.77 18.44 -10.88
N GLY A 225 5.12 17.25 -11.36
CA GLY A 225 5.61 16.97 -12.70
C GLY A 225 4.93 15.71 -13.23
N SER A 226 4.05 15.85 -14.21
CA SER A 226 3.31 14.76 -14.82
C SER A 226 4.05 14.12 -15.99
N TYR A 227 3.86 12.80 -16.15
CA TYR A 227 4.19 12.11 -17.39
C TYR A 227 3.13 12.42 -18.46
N THR A 228 3.50 12.35 -19.73
CA THR A 228 2.53 12.53 -20.83
C THR A 228 1.58 11.33 -20.89
N PRO A 229 0.31 11.53 -21.33
CA PRO A 229 -0.61 10.42 -21.51
C PRO A 229 -0.07 9.33 -22.42
N GLU A 230 0.67 9.70 -23.47
CA GLU A 230 1.25 8.78 -24.44
C GLU A 230 2.31 7.88 -23.79
N ALA A 231 3.15 8.42 -22.90
CA ALA A 231 4.14 7.64 -22.18
C ALA A 231 3.48 6.64 -21.22
N ILE A 232 2.42 7.06 -20.52
CA ILE A 232 1.67 6.20 -19.59
C ILE A 232 0.94 5.07 -20.35
N VAL A 233 0.26 5.40 -21.45
CA VAL A 233 -0.44 4.43 -22.30
C VAL A 233 0.55 3.45 -22.93
N SER A 234 1.68 3.93 -23.43
CA SER A 234 2.74 3.07 -23.97
C SER A 234 3.26 2.10 -22.91
N ARG A 235 3.51 2.58 -21.68
CA ARG A 235 3.93 1.71 -20.57
C ARG A 235 2.85 0.67 -20.24
N ALA A 236 1.59 1.08 -20.15
CA ALA A 236 0.47 0.16 -19.90
C ALA A 236 0.41 -0.95 -20.96
N GLN A 237 0.51 -0.61 -22.24
CA GLN A 237 0.50 -1.60 -23.32
C GLN A 237 1.67 -2.59 -23.22
N THR A 238 2.88 -2.09 -22.94
CA THR A 238 4.07 -2.93 -22.76
C THR A 238 3.86 -3.94 -21.65
N VAL A 239 3.39 -3.51 -20.47
CA VAL A 239 3.27 -4.42 -19.32
C VAL A 239 2.11 -5.41 -19.47
N ILE A 240 1.03 -5.05 -20.17
CA ILE A 240 -0.04 -5.98 -20.53
C ILE A 240 0.51 -7.10 -21.41
N ASN A 241 1.36 -6.75 -22.39
CA ASN A 241 2.02 -7.72 -23.26
C ASN A 241 3.04 -8.60 -22.51
N GLU A 242 3.59 -8.11 -21.40
CA GLU A 242 4.44 -8.87 -20.47
C GLU A 242 3.64 -9.80 -19.54
N GLY A 243 2.29 -9.72 -19.53
CA GLY A 243 1.42 -10.61 -18.75
C GLY A 243 0.86 -10.02 -17.46
N VAL A 244 0.97 -8.70 -17.26
CA VAL A 244 0.35 -7.99 -16.13
C VAL A 244 -1.17 -7.99 -16.28
N THR A 245 -1.87 -8.35 -15.19
CA THR A 245 -3.34 -8.39 -15.13
C THR A 245 -3.92 -7.27 -14.26
N GLU A 246 -3.09 -6.54 -13.54
CA GLU A 246 -3.51 -5.44 -12.65
C GLU A 246 -2.54 -4.26 -12.76
N ILE A 247 -3.07 -3.07 -13.07
CA ILE A 247 -2.27 -1.84 -13.20
C ILE A 247 -2.71 -0.84 -12.13
N TRP A 248 -1.78 -0.48 -11.26
CA TRP A 248 -1.97 0.53 -10.22
C TRP A 248 -1.47 1.87 -10.70
N LEU A 249 -2.39 2.80 -10.90
CA LEU A 249 -2.08 4.17 -11.25
C LEU A 249 -1.74 4.93 -9.97
N SER A 250 -0.48 5.27 -9.78
CA SER A 250 0.02 5.85 -8.52
C SER A 250 0.47 7.29 -8.71
N SER A 251 0.25 8.10 -7.69
CA SER A 251 0.77 9.47 -7.57
C SER A 251 0.68 9.90 -6.10
N GLU A 252 1.34 11.00 -5.76
CA GLU A 252 1.07 11.72 -4.53
C GLU A 252 -0.37 12.24 -4.48
N ASP A 253 -0.93 12.57 -5.64
CA ASP A 253 -2.33 12.97 -5.83
C ASP A 253 -2.74 12.70 -7.28
N THR A 254 -3.48 11.61 -7.50
CA THR A 254 -3.91 11.23 -8.86
C THR A 254 -4.89 12.24 -9.45
N GLY A 255 -5.70 12.92 -8.63
CA GLY A 255 -6.62 13.94 -9.10
C GLY A 255 -5.91 15.18 -9.66
N ALA A 256 -4.70 15.47 -9.18
CA ALA A 256 -3.89 16.57 -9.66
C ALA A 256 -3.15 16.27 -10.98
N TYR A 257 -3.22 15.04 -11.49
CA TYR A 257 -2.51 14.64 -12.70
C TYR A 257 -2.90 15.53 -13.88
N GLY A 258 -1.88 16.04 -14.59
CA GLY A 258 -2.06 16.67 -15.90
C GLY A 258 -2.24 18.18 -15.85
N ILE A 259 -2.49 18.76 -14.67
CA ILE A 259 -2.68 20.21 -14.48
C ILE A 259 -1.47 21.01 -15.01
N ASP A 260 -0.26 20.50 -14.81
CA ASP A 260 0.99 21.12 -15.24
C ASP A 260 1.29 20.98 -16.74
N ILE A 261 0.64 20.04 -17.43
CA ILE A 261 0.84 19.75 -18.86
C ILE A 261 -0.41 19.95 -19.72
N GLY A 262 -1.48 20.52 -19.16
CA GLY A 262 -2.73 20.84 -19.88
C GLY A 262 -3.61 19.63 -20.20
N THR A 263 -3.64 18.62 -19.34
CA THR A 263 -4.56 17.47 -19.44
C THR A 263 -5.17 17.14 -18.07
N ASP A 264 -5.93 16.06 -17.97
CA ASP A 264 -6.60 15.65 -16.74
C ASP A 264 -6.66 14.11 -16.59
N LEU A 265 -6.97 13.66 -15.38
CA LEU A 265 -7.11 12.24 -15.05
C LEU A 265 -8.19 11.53 -15.89
N PRO A 266 -9.42 12.07 -16.06
CA PRO A 266 -10.43 11.43 -16.90
C PRO A 266 -9.99 11.19 -18.35
N THR A 267 -9.27 12.14 -18.95
CA THR A 267 -8.75 12.04 -20.32
C THR A 267 -7.72 10.93 -20.42
N LEU A 268 -6.80 10.83 -19.46
CA LEU A 268 -5.86 9.72 -19.39
C LEU A 268 -6.60 8.38 -19.22
N MET A 269 -7.57 8.31 -18.32
CA MET A 269 -8.33 7.08 -18.07
C MET A 269 -9.06 6.58 -19.31
N ARG A 270 -9.69 7.48 -20.08
CA ARG A 270 -10.31 7.13 -21.37
C ARG A 270 -9.29 6.54 -22.35
N LYS A 271 -8.12 7.15 -22.51
CA LYS A 271 -7.04 6.62 -23.36
C LYS A 271 -6.54 5.25 -22.87
N LEU A 272 -6.43 5.03 -21.56
CA LEU A 272 -6.04 3.73 -21.01
C LEU A 272 -7.10 2.65 -21.29
N LEU A 273 -8.38 3.00 -21.20
CA LEU A 273 -9.49 2.08 -21.48
C LEU A 273 -9.57 1.64 -22.95
N GLU A 274 -8.94 2.38 -23.88
CA GLU A 274 -8.82 1.97 -25.28
C GLU A 274 -7.83 0.80 -25.46
N VAL A 275 -6.81 0.70 -24.60
CA VAL A 275 -5.73 -0.30 -24.72
C VAL A 275 -5.81 -1.47 -23.74
N VAL A 276 -6.52 -1.31 -22.62
CA VAL A 276 -6.65 -2.34 -21.58
C VAL A 276 -7.65 -3.41 -22.04
N PRO A 277 -7.26 -4.69 -22.23
CA PRO A 277 -8.20 -5.73 -22.65
C PRO A 277 -9.07 -6.23 -21.49
N ASP A 278 -10.10 -7.02 -21.82
CA ASP A 278 -10.92 -7.70 -20.82
C ASP A 278 -10.06 -8.66 -19.97
N GLY A 279 -10.35 -8.69 -18.67
CA GLY A 279 -9.60 -9.49 -17.69
C GLY A 279 -8.40 -8.76 -17.07
N VAL A 280 -8.00 -7.61 -17.59
CA VAL A 280 -7.02 -6.70 -16.95
C VAL A 280 -7.75 -5.58 -16.22
N MET A 281 -7.29 -5.22 -15.02
CA MET A 281 -7.93 -4.21 -14.18
C MET A 281 -7.04 -3.00 -13.92
N LEU A 282 -7.62 -1.81 -14.04
CA LEU A 282 -7.03 -0.55 -13.61
C LEU A 282 -7.46 -0.24 -12.18
N ARG A 283 -6.51 0.18 -11.35
CA ARG A 283 -6.76 0.72 -10.01
C ARG A 283 -6.31 2.16 -9.93
N VAL A 284 -7.24 3.07 -9.65
CA VAL A 284 -6.91 4.48 -9.42
C VAL A 284 -6.36 4.65 -8.01
N GLY A 285 -5.20 5.29 -7.90
CA GLY A 285 -4.56 5.63 -6.62
C GLY A 285 -5.28 6.74 -5.86
N MET A 286 -4.65 7.18 -4.77
CA MET A 286 -5.20 8.20 -3.88
C MET A 286 -5.36 9.55 -4.58
N THR A 287 -6.51 10.20 -4.39
CA THR A 287 -6.81 11.55 -4.86
C THR A 287 -7.24 12.45 -3.71
N ASN A 288 -6.90 13.74 -3.75
CA ASN A 288 -7.46 14.69 -2.78
C ASN A 288 -8.78 15.29 -3.31
N PRO A 289 -9.69 15.73 -2.41
CA PRO A 289 -10.96 16.37 -2.78
C PRO A 289 -10.87 17.53 -3.79
N PRO A 290 -9.97 18.53 -3.68
CA PRO A 290 -10.03 19.74 -4.49
C PRO A 290 -9.95 19.47 -6.00
N TYR A 291 -9.14 18.48 -6.42
CA TYR A 291 -8.93 18.20 -7.84
C TYR A 291 -9.94 17.21 -8.42
N ILE A 292 -10.57 16.39 -7.56
CA ILE A 292 -11.60 15.44 -8.03
C ILE A 292 -12.98 16.10 -8.14
N LEU A 293 -13.24 17.17 -7.37
CA LEU A 293 -14.51 17.90 -7.37
C LEU A 293 -14.91 18.40 -8.77
N ASP A 294 -13.95 18.89 -9.53
CA ASP A 294 -14.18 19.42 -10.89
C ASP A 294 -14.45 18.31 -11.93
N HIS A 295 -14.21 17.05 -11.57
CA HIS A 295 -14.26 15.90 -12.47
C HIS A 295 -15.16 14.77 -11.95
N LEU A 296 -16.02 15.01 -10.97
CA LEU A 296 -16.81 13.97 -10.29
C LEU A 296 -17.61 13.08 -11.24
N ASP A 297 -18.32 13.66 -12.21
CA ASP A 297 -19.12 12.90 -13.19
C ASP A 297 -18.25 11.98 -14.05
N ALA A 298 -17.16 12.52 -14.60
CA ALA A 298 -16.27 11.77 -15.46
C ALA A 298 -15.51 10.68 -14.68
N ILE A 299 -15.18 10.94 -13.42
CA ILE A 299 -14.54 9.94 -12.55
C ILE A 299 -15.54 8.85 -12.15
N ALA A 300 -16.80 9.21 -11.85
CA ALA A 300 -17.84 8.22 -11.57
C ALA A 300 -18.09 7.30 -12.77
N GLU A 301 -18.11 7.85 -13.99
CA GLU A 301 -18.20 7.07 -15.23
C GLU A 301 -17.02 6.10 -15.36
N VAL A 302 -15.79 6.60 -15.17
CA VAL A 302 -14.57 5.77 -15.24
C VAL A 302 -14.57 4.66 -14.19
N LEU A 303 -14.91 4.95 -12.94
CA LEU A 303 -14.95 3.95 -11.85
C LEU A 303 -16.06 2.91 -12.05
N SER A 304 -17.11 3.25 -12.81
CA SER A 304 -18.19 2.33 -13.15
C SER A 304 -17.84 1.40 -14.32
N HIS A 305 -16.77 1.70 -15.08
CA HIS A 305 -16.37 0.86 -16.20
C HIS A 305 -15.87 -0.51 -15.73
N ASP A 306 -16.31 -1.60 -16.35
CA ASP A 306 -15.92 -3.00 -16.09
C ASP A 306 -14.42 -3.29 -15.87
N ARG A 307 -13.51 -2.55 -16.52
CA ARG A 307 -12.05 -2.73 -16.45
C ARG A 307 -11.35 -1.84 -15.41
N VAL A 308 -12.11 -1.11 -14.58
CA VAL A 308 -11.59 -0.24 -13.50
C VAL A 308 -12.17 -0.70 -12.17
N TYR A 309 -11.37 -0.85 -11.11
CA TYR A 309 -11.96 -1.17 -9.80
C TYR A 309 -12.87 -0.04 -9.31
N SER A 310 -14.04 -0.39 -8.75
CA SER A 310 -14.93 0.54 -8.05
C SER A 310 -14.37 0.81 -6.64
N PHE A 311 -13.17 1.38 -6.62
CA PHE A 311 -12.41 1.70 -5.43
C PHE A 311 -11.76 3.07 -5.61
N LEU A 312 -11.88 3.93 -4.60
CA LEU A 312 -11.17 5.19 -4.58
C LEU A 312 -10.69 5.51 -3.17
N HIS A 313 -9.45 5.97 -3.05
CA HIS A 313 -8.90 6.46 -1.80
C HIS A 313 -8.95 7.99 -1.77
N VAL A 314 -9.80 8.56 -0.90
CA VAL A 314 -9.96 10.01 -0.70
C VAL A 314 -9.68 10.34 0.77
N PRO A 315 -8.50 10.87 1.10
CA PRO A 315 -8.11 11.08 2.48
C PRO A 315 -8.70 12.38 3.02
N VAL A 316 -9.62 12.30 3.98
CA VAL A 316 -10.22 13.51 4.58
C VAL A 316 -9.30 14.15 5.62
N GLN A 317 -8.49 13.35 6.32
CA GLN A 317 -7.58 13.72 7.41
C GLN A 317 -8.25 14.13 8.72
N SER A 318 -9.28 14.97 8.67
CA SER A 318 -10.10 15.37 9.83
C SER A 318 -11.51 15.74 9.39
N GLY A 319 -12.51 15.50 10.23
CA GLY A 319 -13.89 15.93 9.97
C GLY A 319 -14.15 17.41 10.24
N SER A 320 -13.17 18.14 10.80
CA SER A 320 -13.31 19.51 11.25
C SER A 320 -12.63 20.53 10.33
N ASP A 321 -13.38 21.53 9.89
CA ASP A 321 -12.89 22.58 8.99
C ASP A 321 -11.76 23.42 9.62
N ASP A 322 -11.82 23.68 10.93
CA ASP A 322 -10.77 24.41 11.65
C ASP A 322 -9.45 23.62 11.68
N VAL A 323 -9.54 22.29 11.82
CA VAL A 323 -8.38 21.42 11.77
C VAL A 323 -7.85 21.31 10.34
N LEU A 324 -8.72 21.17 9.34
CA LEU A 324 -8.35 21.13 7.92
C LEU A 324 -7.66 22.43 7.48
N LEU A 325 -8.17 23.58 7.91
CA LEU A 325 -7.56 24.89 7.66
C LEU A 325 -6.18 24.98 8.31
N ALA A 326 -6.03 24.54 9.56
CA ALA A 326 -4.74 24.53 10.25
C ALA A 326 -3.74 23.51 9.64
N MET A 327 -4.26 22.44 9.03
CA MET A 327 -3.50 21.51 8.19
C MET A 327 -3.09 22.12 6.85
N ASN A 328 -3.62 23.31 6.50
CA ASN A 328 -3.50 23.96 5.20
C ASN A 328 -4.02 23.06 4.06
N ARG A 329 -5.21 22.49 4.25
CA ARG A 329 -5.98 21.83 3.19
C ARG A 329 -6.77 22.87 2.41
N GLU A 330 -6.83 22.69 1.09
CA GLU A 330 -7.57 23.55 0.16
C GLU A 330 -9.02 23.07 -0.03
N TYR A 331 -9.57 22.40 0.98
CA TYR A 331 -10.93 21.86 0.99
C TYR A 331 -11.48 21.79 2.41
N THR A 332 -12.80 21.72 2.50
CA THR A 332 -13.61 21.58 3.72
C THR A 332 -14.16 20.16 3.87
N SER A 333 -14.60 19.83 5.07
CA SER A 333 -15.38 18.63 5.40
C SER A 333 -16.65 18.55 4.55
N GLY A 334 -17.30 19.68 4.28
CA GLY A 334 -18.46 19.78 3.39
C GLY A 334 -18.14 19.38 1.94
N GLU A 335 -17.01 19.84 1.40
CA GLU A 335 -16.55 19.46 0.06
C GLU A 335 -16.16 17.98 -0.03
N PHE A 336 -15.49 17.44 0.99
CA PHE A 336 -15.25 16.00 1.08
C PHE A 336 -16.58 15.22 1.09
N ARG A 337 -17.56 15.66 1.89
CA ARG A 337 -18.89 15.03 1.96
C ARG A 337 -19.57 15.04 0.60
N ARG A 338 -19.45 16.12 -0.16
CA ARG A 338 -19.96 16.19 -1.54
C ARG A 338 -19.30 15.15 -2.45
N VAL A 339 -17.97 15.03 -2.42
CA VAL A 339 -17.24 14.00 -3.17
C VAL A 339 -17.76 12.60 -2.81
N ALA A 340 -17.84 12.29 -1.51
CA ALA A 340 -18.28 10.99 -1.03
C ALA A 340 -19.74 10.70 -1.40
N ASP A 341 -20.65 11.63 -1.13
CA ASP A 341 -22.09 11.47 -1.40
C ASP A 341 -22.36 11.29 -2.90
N GLU A 342 -21.70 12.07 -3.78
CA GLU A 342 -21.88 11.96 -5.23
C GLU A 342 -21.30 10.65 -5.79
N LEU A 343 -20.11 10.25 -5.36
CA LEU A 343 -19.49 9.02 -5.85
C LEU A 343 -20.23 7.77 -5.37
N LEU A 344 -20.65 7.72 -4.10
CA LEU A 344 -21.47 6.62 -3.56
C LEU A 344 -22.83 6.51 -4.26
N ALA A 345 -23.40 7.63 -4.71
CA ALA A 345 -24.67 7.63 -5.43
C ALA A 345 -24.55 7.19 -6.90
N LYS A 346 -23.43 7.53 -7.55
CA LYS A 346 -23.23 7.31 -9.00
C LYS A 346 -22.49 6.00 -9.34
N VAL A 347 -21.64 5.51 -8.45
CA VAL A 347 -20.80 4.33 -8.68
C VAL A 347 -21.31 3.16 -7.84
N PRO A 348 -21.86 2.10 -8.47
CA PRO A 348 -22.34 0.93 -7.75
C PRO A 348 -21.23 0.26 -6.92
N ASP A 349 -21.58 -0.13 -5.70
CA ASP A 349 -20.73 -0.88 -4.76
C ASP A 349 -19.35 -0.23 -4.48
N LEU A 350 -19.24 1.09 -4.64
CA LEU A 350 -18.00 1.82 -4.47
C LEU A 350 -17.40 1.61 -3.07
N THR A 351 -16.15 1.17 -3.04
CA THR A 351 -15.34 1.18 -1.83
C THR A 351 -14.60 2.51 -1.72
N LEU A 352 -15.00 3.32 -0.74
CA LEU A 352 -14.31 4.55 -0.39
C LEU A 352 -13.34 4.29 0.77
N ALA A 353 -12.04 4.50 0.51
CA ALA A 353 -11.01 4.48 1.54
C ALA A 353 -10.68 5.91 1.99
N THR A 354 -10.26 6.06 3.25
CA THR A 354 -9.85 7.36 3.78
C THR A 354 -8.71 7.28 4.81
N ASP A 355 -8.04 8.40 5.05
CA ASP A 355 -7.01 8.56 6.08
C ASP A 355 -7.48 9.58 7.11
N ILE A 356 -7.25 9.32 8.40
CA ILE A 356 -7.51 10.24 9.52
C ILE A 356 -6.24 10.44 10.34
N ILE A 357 -5.94 11.69 10.70
CA ILE A 357 -4.85 12.06 11.61
C ILE A 357 -5.44 12.55 12.93
N CYS A 358 -5.38 11.72 13.96
CA CYS A 358 -5.79 12.10 15.31
C CYS A 358 -4.70 12.92 16.02
N GLY A 359 -5.10 13.92 16.78
CA GLY A 359 -4.21 14.69 17.64
C GLY A 359 -3.41 15.77 16.93
N PHE A 360 -3.89 16.27 15.80
CA PHE A 360 -3.29 17.43 15.14
C PHE A 360 -3.21 18.62 16.14
N PRO A 361 -2.17 19.48 16.10
CA PRO A 361 -1.94 20.49 17.14
C PRO A 361 -3.11 21.41 17.50
N SER A 362 -4.01 21.72 16.56
CA SER A 362 -5.22 22.53 16.79
C SER A 362 -6.48 21.74 17.15
N GLU A 363 -6.41 20.41 17.27
CA GLU A 363 -7.57 19.54 17.47
C GLU A 363 -8.11 19.62 18.92
N THR A 364 -9.31 20.17 19.08
CA THR A 364 -10.07 20.18 20.34
C THR A 364 -10.93 18.92 20.47
N GLU A 365 -11.69 18.79 21.57
CA GLU A 365 -12.61 17.65 21.73
C GLU A 365 -13.76 17.73 20.72
N GLU A 366 -14.30 18.93 20.50
CA GLU A 366 -15.37 19.20 19.54
C GLU A 366 -14.94 18.87 18.10
N HIS A 367 -13.73 19.25 17.70
CA HIS A 367 -13.18 18.90 16.37
C HIS A 367 -13.01 17.39 16.18
N PHE A 368 -12.70 16.67 17.27
CA PHE A 368 -12.61 15.21 17.24
C PHE A 368 -13.99 14.57 17.13
N ASP A 369 -15.00 15.13 17.81
CA ASP A 369 -16.39 14.65 17.71
C ASP A 369 -16.94 14.82 16.29
N GLU A 370 -16.66 15.94 15.60
CA GLU A 370 -16.98 16.13 14.18
C GLU A 370 -16.35 15.06 13.27
N THR A 371 -15.14 14.62 13.61
CA THR A 371 -14.45 13.52 12.91
C THR A 371 -15.14 12.18 13.17
N MET A 372 -15.58 11.92 14.41
CA MET A 372 -16.33 10.71 14.76
C MET A 372 -17.69 10.66 14.03
N GLU A 373 -18.40 11.78 13.95
CA GLU A 373 -19.67 11.88 13.21
C GLU A 373 -19.51 11.60 11.72
N LEU A 374 -18.43 12.12 11.10
CA LEU A 374 -18.14 11.84 9.70
C LEU A 374 -17.89 10.35 9.47
N VAL A 375 -17.09 9.72 10.33
CA VAL A 375 -16.77 8.29 10.22
C VAL A 375 -17.99 7.41 10.45
N GLU A 376 -18.86 7.79 11.40
CA GLU A 376 -20.12 7.07 11.63
C GLU A 376 -21.11 7.22 10.47
N LYS A 377 -21.18 8.39 9.82
CA LYS A 377 -22.04 8.61 8.64
C LYS A 377 -21.66 7.68 7.48
N TYR A 378 -20.37 7.64 7.14
CA TYR A 378 -19.91 6.98 5.91
C TYR A 378 -19.56 5.52 6.09
N ARG A 379 -19.31 5.07 7.34
CA ARG A 379 -18.95 3.69 7.67
C ARG A 379 -17.91 3.11 6.70
N PHE A 380 -16.81 3.84 6.50
CA PHE A 380 -15.79 3.50 5.50
C PHE A 380 -15.37 2.04 5.58
N HIS A 381 -15.22 1.40 4.44
CA HIS A 381 -14.75 0.01 4.35
C HIS A 381 -13.27 -0.08 4.75
N ILE A 382 -12.49 0.93 4.35
CA ILE A 382 -11.05 1.02 4.62
C ILE A 382 -10.77 2.40 5.22
N MET A 383 -10.18 2.41 6.41
CA MET A 383 -9.78 3.65 7.07
C MET A 383 -8.41 3.49 7.74
N ASN A 384 -7.48 4.36 7.39
CA ASN A 384 -6.17 4.41 8.02
C ASN A 384 -6.17 5.46 9.14
N ILE A 385 -6.04 5.01 10.38
CA ILE A 385 -6.00 5.89 11.54
C ILE A 385 -4.55 6.10 11.95
N SER A 386 -4.06 7.34 11.84
CA SER A 386 -2.71 7.74 12.24
C SER A 386 -2.76 8.72 13.40
N GLN A 387 -1.74 8.69 14.26
CA GLN A 387 -1.51 9.75 15.25
C GLN A 387 -0.67 10.86 14.60
N PHE A 388 -0.90 12.11 14.97
CA PHE A 388 -0.06 13.20 14.52
C PHE A 388 1.36 13.07 15.11
N TYR A 389 2.35 13.10 14.22
CA TYR A 389 3.75 13.19 14.59
C TYR A 389 4.40 14.45 14.02
N PRO A 390 5.08 15.27 14.84
CA PRO A 390 5.75 16.46 14.38
C PRO A 390 6.99 16.10 13.56
N ARG A 391 6.99 16.44 12.28
CA ARG A 391 8.12 16.18 11.38
C ARG A 391 9.06 17.40 11.34
N PRO A 392 10.36 17.27 11.63
CA PRO A 392 11.29 18.42 11.65
C PRO A 392 11.22 19.25 10.36
N GLY A 393 11.17 20.58 10.47
CA GLY A 393 11.11 21.46 9.29
C GLY A 393 9.71 21.73 8.73
N THR A 394 8.66 21.04 9.18
CA THR A 394 7.28 21.38 8.80
C THR A 394 6.70 22.47 9.70
N PRO A 395 5.75 23.30 9.21
CA PRO A 395 5.08 24.29 10.05
C PRO A 395 4.40 23.69 11.29
N ALA A 396 3.71 22.55 11.13
CA ALA A 396 2.99 21.91 12.22
C ALA A 396 3.92 21.39 13.34
N ALA A 397 5.19 21.12 13.04
CA ALA A 397 6.17 20.72 14.06
C ALA A 397 6.50 21.82 15.08
N LYS A 398 6.22 23.09 14.74
CA LYS A 398 6.42 24.25 15.63
C LYS A 398 5.18 24.57 16.47
N MET A 399 4.04 23.94 16.19
CA MET A 399 2.78 24.20 16.89
C MET A 399 2.76 23.51 18.27
N LYS A 400 1.98 24.05 19.20
CA LYS A 400 1.79 23.45 20.53
C LYS A 400 1.05 22.12 20.39
N ARG A 401 1.67 21.04 20.85
CA ARG A 401 1.14 19.69 20.71
C ARG A 401 -0.03 19.44 21.67
N VAL A 402 -1.00 18.66 21.20
CA VAL A 402 -1.99 17.99 22.04
C VAL A 402 -1.26 16.97 22.93
N PRO A 403 -1.61 16.85 24.23
CA PRO A 403 -0.97 15.88 25.12
C PRO A 403 -1.07 14.45 24.58
N THR A 404 0.04 13.70 24.61
CA THR A 404 0.14 12.34 24.06
C THR A 404 -0.97 11.40 24.57
N GLN A 405 -1.38 11.54 25.83
CA GLN A 405 -2.44 10.73 26.41
C GLN A 405 -3.80 10.99 25.75
N VAL A 406 -4.09 12.24 25.40
CA VAL A 406 -5.32 12.62 24.69
C VAL A 406 -5.30 12.06 23.27
N VAL A 407 -4.17 12.19 22.56
CA VAL A 407 -3.99 11.64 21.20
C VAL A 407 -4.21 10.13 21.18
N LYS A 408 -3.61 9.41 22.14
CA LYS A 408 -3.81 7.95 22.29
C LYS A 408 -5.25 7.58 22.61
N ASN A 409 -5.94 8.37 23.44
CA ASN A 409 -7.35 8.12 23.75
C ASN A 409 -8.24 8.33 22.52
N ARG A 410 -8.03 9.42 21.78
CA ARG A 410 -8.75 9.72 20.53
C ARG A 410 -8.56 8.64 19.48
N SER A 411 -7.31 8.25 19.20
CA SER A 411 -7.05 7.18 18.23
C SER A 411 -7.72 5.87 18.65
N ARG A 412 -7.67 5.48 19.93
CA ARG A 412 -8.36 4.28 20.43
C ARG A 412 -9.88 4.35 20.31
N LYS A 413 -10.49 5.50 20.62
CA LYS A 413 -11.93 5.71 20.46
C LYS A 413 -12.34 5.53 19.00
N LEU A 414 -11.60 6.14 18.07
CA LEU A 414 -11.87 6.04 16.64
C LEU A 414 -11.64 4.61 16.11
N THR A 415 -10.57 3.94 16.54
CA THR A 415 -10.31 2.53 16.20
C THR A 415 -11.45 1.63 16.67
N LYS A 416 -11.94 1.83 17.90
CA LYS A 416 -13.05 1.07 18.45
C LYS A 416 -14.35 1.30 17.68
N LEU A 417 -14.60 2.51 17.20
CA LEU A 417 -15.74 2.79 16.31
C LEU A 417 -15.60 2.03 15.00
N PHE A 418 -14.44 2.14 14.34
CA PHE A 418 -14.15 1.46 13.09
C PHE A 418 -14.22 -0.07 13.22
N GLU A 419 -13.87 -0.63 14.39
CA GLU A 419 -14.02 -2.05 14.72
C GLU A 419 -15.46 -2.55 14.74
N THR A 420 -16.45 -1.65 14.87
CA THR A 420 -17.87 -2.01 14.80
C THR A 420 -18.41 -2.12 13.37
N PHE A 421 -17.61 -1.80 12.37
CA PHE A 421 -18.05 -1.80 10.98
C PHE A 421 -17.86 -3.21 10.37
N GLU A 422 -18.95 -3.74 9.82
CA GLU A 422 -19.00 -5.05 9.16
C GLU A 422 -19.40 -4.85 7.68
N PRO A 423 -18.47 -4.40 6.81
CA PRO A 423 -18.82 -3.92 5.47
C PRO A 423 -19.19 -5.02 4.46
N TYR A 424 -18.93 -6.29 4.79
CA TYR A 424 -19.01 -7.39 3.81
C TYR A 424 -20.06 -8.46 4.16
N THR A 425 -20.82 -8.27 5.25
CA THR A 425 -21.83 -9.24 5.70
C THR A 425 -22.91 -9.49 4.64
N ASP A 426 -23.29 -8.44 3.90
CA ASP A 426 -24.28 -8.52 2.84
C ASP A 426 -23.80 -9.30 1.60
N LEU A 427 -22.49 -9.62 1.51
CA LEU A 427 -21.93 -10.41 0.43
C LEU A 427 -22.04 -11.93 0.67
N VAL A 428 -22.32 -12.37 1.90
CA VAL A 428 -22.41 -13.80 2.24
C VAL A 428 -23.50 -14.49 1.40
N ASP A 429 -23.22 -15.70 0.91
CA ASP A 429 -24.08 -16.49 0.02
C ASP A 429 -24.37 -15.85 -1.36
N THR A 430 -23.72 -14.74 -1.70
CA THR A 430 -23.78 -14.16 -3.05
C THR A 430 -22.71 -14.74 -3.98
N THR A 431 -22.94 -14.64 -5.28
CA THR A 431 -21.93 -14.95 -6.31
C THR A 431 -21.23 -13.67 -6.73
N GLN A 432 -19.91 -13.69 -6.71
CA GLN A 432 -19.06 -12.53 -7.03
C GLN A 432 -18.06 -12.89 -8.12
N LYS A 433 -17.79 -11.93 -9.02
CA LYS A 433 -16.68 -12.03 -9.97
C LYS A 433 -15.41 -11.47 -9.32
N VAL A 434 -14.32 -12.23 -9.41
CA VAL A 434 -13.02 -11.87 -8.82
C VAL A 434 -11.89 -11.97 -9.83
N TRP A 435 -10.85 -11.16 -9.60
CA TRP A 435 -9.60 -11.15 -10.35
C TRP A 435 -8.50 -11.72 -9.46
N VAL A 436 -7.81 -12.74 -9.97
CA VAL A 436 -6.81 -13.49 -9.21
C VAL A 436 -5.42 -13.07 -9.68
N ASN A 437 -4.62 -12.52 -8.77
CA ASN A 437 -3.22 -12.22 -9.01
C ASN A 437 -2.33 -13.30 -8.37
N THR A 438 -1.02 -13.06 -8.22
CA THR A 438 -0.11 -14.03 -7.59
C THR A 438 -0.07 -13.96 -6.07
N GLU A 439 -0.85 -13.08 -5.42
CA GLU A 439 -0.79 -12.91 -3.97
C GLU A 439 -1.27 -14.17 -3.24
N VAL A 440 -0.57 -14.51 -2.17
CA VAL A 440 -0.84 -15.67 -1.31
C VAL A 440 -0.98 -15.15 0.11
N SER A 441 -1.86 -15.76 0.91
CA SER A 441 -1.89 -15.49 2.34
C SER A 441 -0.56 -15.82 3.02
N ASP A 442 -0.27 -15.18 4.16
CA ASP A 442 0.97 -15.39 4.91
C ASP A 442 1.16 -16.85 5.36
N ASP A 443 0.04 -17.53 5.68
CA ASP A 443 0.02 -18.94 6.03
C ASP A 443 0.13 -19.88 4.81
N LYS A 444 0.18 -19.31 3.60
CA LYS A 444 0.29 -19.98 2.29
C LYS A 444 -0.87 -20.91 1.94
N LYS A 445 -1.98 -20.83 2.66
CA LYS A 445 -3.15 -21.70 2.46
C LYS A 445 -4.18 -21.17 1.48
N TYR A 446 -4.13 -19.88 1.16
CA TYR A 446 -5.12 -19.23 0.33
C TYR A 446 -4.48 -18.48 -0.84
N THR A 447 -5.11 -18.59 -2.01
CA THR A 447 -4.88 -17.66 -3.12
C THR A 447 -5.71 -16.40 -2.87
N VAL A 448 -5.10 -15.22 -3.01
CA VAL A 448 -5.78 -13.95 -2.82
C VAL A 448 -6.33 -13.46 -4.15
N ALA A 449 -7.59 -13.05 -4.15
CA ALA A 449 -8.26 -12.43 -5.28
C ALA A 449 -8.96 -11.14 -4.83
N HIS A 450 -9.37 -10.31 -5.78
CA HIS A 450 -10.10 -9.07 -5.51
C HIS A 450 -11.40 -9.03 -6.29
N THR A 451 -12.49 -8.61 -5.66
CA THR A 451 -13.76 -8.29 -6.32
C THR A 451 -13.66 -6.98 -7.11
N LYS A 452 -14.74 -6.61 -7.80
CA LYS A 452 -14.87 -5.33 -8.52
C LYS A 452 -14.65 -4.10 -7.64
N ASN A 453 -15.13 -4.14 -6.39
CA ASN A 453 -14.92 -3.06 -5.42
C ASN A 453 -13.61 -3.19 -4.62
N TYR A 454 -12.70 -4.04 -5.08
CA TYR A 454 -11.39 -4.27 -4.46
C TYR A 454 -11.43 -4.92 -3.07
N THR A 455 -12.52 -5.63 -2.75
CA THR A 455 -12.61 -6.45 -1.52
C THR A 455 -11.69 -7.66 -1.66
N LYS A 456 -10.87 -7.91 -0.63
CA LYS A 456 -9.97 -9.07 -0.57
C LYS A 456 -10.78 -10.36 -0.40
N VAL A 457 -10.55 -11.32 -1.29
CA VAL A 457 -11.18 -12.64 -1.28
C VAL A 457 -10.12 -13.71 -1.06
N LEU A 458 -10.29 -14.53 -0.03
CA LEU A 458 -9.45 -15.69 0.23
C LEU A 458 -10.10 -16.93 -0.40
N LEU A 459 -9.42 -17.47 -1.40
CA LEU A 459 -9.80 -18.72 -2.07
C LEU A 459 -8.87 -19.85 -1.60
N PRO A 460 -9.34 -21.10 -1.47
CA PRO A 460 -8.46 -22.23 -1.24
C PRO A 460 -7.29 -22.22 -2.23
N ARG A 461 -6.07 -22.53 -1.75
CA ARG A 461 -4.86 -22.46 -2.58
C ARG A 461 -5.01 -23.27 -3.86
N ASP A 462 -4.99 -22.57 -4.98
CA ASP A 462 -4.96 -23.13 -6.32
C ASP A 462 -4.18 -22.18 -7.25
N ASP A 463 -2.97 -22.59 -7.63
CA ASP A 463 -2.08 -21.82 -8.50
C ASP A 463 -2.62 -21.73 -9.94
N SER A 464 -3.55 -22.62 -10.32
CA SER A 464 -4.16 -22.60 -11.65
C SER A 464 -5.05 -21.37 -11.87
N LEU A 465 -5.52 -20.73 -10.79
CA LEU A 465 -6.33 -19.51 -10.83
C LEU A 465 -5.53 -18.26 -11.15
N ILE A 466 -4.22 -18.27 -10.93
CA ILE A 466 -3.34 -17.11 -11.08
C ILE A 466 -3.47 -16.52 -12.50
N GLY A 467 -3.76 -15.21 -12.58
CA GLY A 467 -3.95 -14.47 -13.83
C GLY A 467 -5.30 -14.67 -14.51
N CYS A 468 -6.21 -15.43 -13.90
CA CYS A 468 -7.57 -15.66 -14.40
C CYS A 468 -8.58 -14.76 -13.66
N THR A 469 -9.76 -14.61 -14.28
CA THR A 469 -10.96 -14.20 -13.55
C THR A 469 -11.72 -15.44 -13.08
N ALA A 470 -12.42 -15.34 -11.96
CA ALA A 470 -13.22 -16.44 -11.43
C ALA A 470 -14.58 -15.95 -10.95
N GLU A 471 -15.59 -16.81 -11.06
CA GLU A 471 -16.84 -16.65 -10.33
C GLU A 471 -16.76 -17.46 -9.04
N VAL A 472 -17.09 -16.83 -7.94
CA VAL A 472 -16.93 -17.41 -6.60
C VAL A 472 -18.20 -17.24 -5.79
N ARG A 473 -18.49 -18.22 -4.93
CA ARG A 473 -19.57 -18.14 -3.95
C ARG A 473 -19.00 -17.77 -2.60
N VAL A 474 -19.44 -16.65 -2.05
CA VAL A 474 -18.96 -16.15 -0.76
C VAL A 474 -19.50 -17.03 0.37
N LEU A 475 -18.62 -17.52 1.24
CA LEU A 475 -18.95 -18.41 2.34
C LEU A 475 -19.03 -17.67 3.67
N THR A 476 -18.02 -16.85 3.97
CA THR A 476 -17.96 -16.08 5.22
C THR A 476 -17.43 -14.69 4.97
N ALA A 477 -17.91 -13.72 5.72
CA ALA A 477 -17.35 -12.38 5.77
C ALA A 477 -16.58 -12.18 7.08
N ALA A 478 -15.34 -11.71 6.96
CA ALA A 478 -14.60 -11.11 8.05
C ALA A 478 -14.55 -9.59 7.82
N ARG A 479 -13.94 -8.84 8.73
CA ARG A 479 -13.86 -7.38 8.61
C ARG A 479 -13.04 -6.88 7.42
N PHE A 480 -11.95 -7.59 7.09
CA PHE A 480 -10.96 -7.13 6.10
C PHE A 480 -10.92 -7.98 4.83
N HIS A 481 -11.63 -9.11 4.82
CA HIS A 481 -11.67 -10.03 3.70
C HIS A 481 -12.94 -10.87 3.78
N ILE A 482 -13.25 -11.51 2.66
CA ILE A 482 -14.26 -12.57 2.59
C ILE A 482 -13.57 -13.89 2.21
N THR A 483 -14.17 -15.01 2.61
CA THR A 483 -13.76 -16.34 2.12
C THR A 483 -14.78 -16.82 1.10
N ALA A 484 -14.31 -17.51 0.07
CA ALA A 484 -15.18 -17.98 -1.00
C ALA A 484 -14.68 -19.30 -1.59
N GLU A 485 -15.60 -20.03 -2.22
CA GLU A 485 -15.26 -21.18 -3.06
C GLU A 485 -15.38 -20.81 -4.54
N VAL A 486 -14.57 -21.45 -5.38
CA VAL A 486 -14.57 -21.21 -6.83
C VAL A 486 -15.69 -22.03 -7.48
N ILE A 487 -16.55 -21.36 -8.24
CA ILE A 487 -17.57 -22.00 -9.08
C ILE A 487 -17.00 -22.27 -10.47
N SER A 488 -16.40 -21.24 -11.07
CA SER A 488 -15.87 -21.29 -12.43
C SER A 488 -14.67 -20.35 -12.56
N ARG A 489 -13.83 -20.59 -13.59
CA ARG A 489 -12.70 -19.73 -13.94
C ARG A 489 -12.63 -19.49 -15.43
N SER A 490 -12.15 -18.30 -15.81
CA SER A 490 -11.81 -17.96 -17.19
C SER A 490 -10.45 -18.51 -17.59
N GLN A 491 -10.09 -18.36 -18.86
CA GLN A 491 -8.69 -18.39 -19.29
C GLN A 491 -7.94 -17.14 -18.77
N PRO A 492 -6.60 -17.19 -18.68
CA PRO A 492 -5.79 -16.00 -18.42
C PRO A 492 -6.06 -14.90 -19.45
N ALA A 493 -5.98 -13.64 -19.02
CA ALA A 493 -6.30 -12.48 -19.86
C ALA A 493 -5.37 -12.36 -21.08
N THR A 494 -4.12 -12.81 -20.98
CA THR A 494 -3.14 -12.78 -22.06
C THR A 494 -2.32 -14.09 -22.12
N VAL A 495 -1.71 -14.35 -23.27
CA VAL A 495 -0.78 -15.49 -23.45
C VAL A 495 0.41 -15.37 -22.50
N ALA A 496 0.92 -14.16 -22.28
CA ALA A 496 2.01 -13.92 -21.34
C ALA A 496 1.58 -14.17 -19.88
N ALA A 497 0.36 -13.81 -19.48
CA ALA A 497 -0.18 -14.15 -18.16
C ALA A 497 -0.28 -15.67 -17.97
N ALA A 498 -0.67 -16.41 -19.02
CA ALA A 498 -0.68 -17.87 -19.01
C ALA A 498 0.72 -18.46 -18.81
N ALA A 499 1.73 -17.90 -19.48
CA ALA A 499 3.12 -18.33 -19.33
C ALA A 499 3.67 -18.04 -17.92
N ILE A 500 3.39 -16.87 -17.34
CA ILE A 500 3.75 -16.55 -15.95
C ILE A 500 3.13 -17.58 -14.99
N ARG A 501 1.85 -17.89 -15.17
CA ARG A 501 1.16 -18.91 -14.36
C ARG A 501 1.85 -20.26 -14.47
N GLU A 502 2.18 -20.73 -15.67
CA GLU A 502 2.87 -22.00 -15.88
C GLU A 502 4.25 -22.03 -15.21
N GLN A 503 5.01 -20.93 -15.30
CA GLN A 503 6.28 -20.80 -14.60
C GLN A 503 6.12 -20.90 -13.09
N ILE A 504 5.14 -20.21 -12.50
CA ILE A 504 4.88 -20.26 -11.05
C ILE A 504 4.46 -21.67 -10.63
N CYS A 505 3.55 -22.31 -11.38
CA CYS A 505 3.09 -23.68 -11.10
C CYS A 505 4.23 -24.70 -11.17
N THR A 506 5.16 -24.53 -12.11
CA THR A 506 6.31 -25.43 -12.25
C THR A 506 7.35 -25.20 -11.15
N GLU A 507 7.72 -23.95 -10.85
CA GLU A 507 8.64 -23.62 -9.75
C GLU A 507 8.10 -24.05 -8.37
N GLY A 508 6.78 -23.93 -8.16
CA GLY A 508 6.08 -24.39 -6.96
C GLY A 508 6.17 -25.91 -6.74
N ASN A 509 6.15 -26.70 -7.81
CA ASN A 509 6.24 -28.16 -7.78
C ASN A 509 7.68 -28.71 -7.72
N MET A 510 8.70 -27.87 -7.87
CA MET A 510 10.09 -28.32 -7.81
C MET A 510 10.58 -28.42 -6.36
N SER A 511 11.10 -29.60 -5.99
CA SER A 511 11.81 -29.77 -4.73
C SER A 511 13.04 -28.86 -4.67
N ALA A 512 13.53 -28.52 -3.47
CA ALA A 512 14.74 -27.70 -3.31
C ALA A 512 15.96 -28.29 -4.06
N ALA A 513 16.03 -29.63 -4.16
CA ALA A 513 17.06 -30.33 -4.91
C ALA A 513 16.89 -30.17 -6.44
N ASP A 514 15.65 -30.21 -6.92
CA ASP A 514 15.33 -30.04 -8.35
C ASP A 514 15.54 -28.59 -8.80
N ARG A 515 15.25 -27.62 -7.93
CA ARG A 515 15.56 -26.20 -8.17
C ARG A 515 17.06 -25.99 -8.38
N SER A 516 17.89 -26.58 -7.51
CA SER A 516 19.35 -26.52 -7.63
C SER A 516 19.87 -27.20 -8.91
N LYS A 517 19.20 -28.28 -9.35
CA LYS A 517 19.54 -29.05 -10.55
C LYS A 517 19.08 -28.38 -11.86
N ALA A 518 17.96 -27.66 -11.85
CA ALA A 518 17.53 -26.86 -13.01
C ALA A 518 18.43 -25.63 -13.19
N LEU A 519 18.82 -24.99 -12.09
CA LEU A 519 19.80 -23.90 -12.08
C LEU A 519 21.18 -24.33 -12.58
N SER A 520 21.58 -25.59 -12.37
CA SER A 520 22.82 -26.13 -12.94
C SER A 520 22.68 -26.55 -14.41
N LYS A 521 21.50 -27.02 -14.83
CA LYS A 521 21.22 -27.42 -16.23
C LYS A 521 21.06 -26.22 -17.17
N ALA A 522 20.51 -25.11 -16.68
CA ALA A 522 20.48 -23.84 -17.41
C ALA A 522 21.92 -23.28 -17.63
N LYS A 523 22.85 -23.50 -16.70
CA LYS A 523 24.27 -23.14 -16.83
C LYS A 523 25.02 -23.98 -17.88
N SER A 524 24.63 -25.25 -18.09
CA SER A 524 25.24 -26.10 -19.13
C SER A 524 24.72 -25.78 -20.53
N ALA A 525 23.50 -25.25 -20.66
CA ALA A 525 22.94 -24.86 -21.96
C ALA A 525 23.49 -23.52 -22.47
N SER A 526 23.89 -22.61 -21.58
CA SER A 526 24.51 -21.33 -21.95
C SER A 526 26.03 -21.42 -22.18
N SER A 527 26.66 -22.55 -21.85
CA SER A 527 28.10 -22.78 -22.05
C SER A 527 28.43 -23.65 -23.27
N SER A 528 27.43 -24.10 -24.06
CA SER A 528 27.65 -24.92 -25.25
C SER A 528 27.43 -24.21 -26.59
N CYS A 529 27.25 -22.88 -26.60
CA CYS A 529 27.14 -22.10 -27.84
C CYS A 529 28.26 -21.07 -27.92
N ASN A 530 29.48 -21.54 -28.22
CA ASN A 530 30.56 -20.72 -28.79
C ASN A 530 31.47 -21.65 -29.62
N GLY A 531 31.55 -21.42 -30.92
CA GLY A 531 32.58 -22.03 -31.78
C GLY A 531 32.12 -22.44 -33.19
N ASP A 532 32.21 -21.48 -34.11
CA ASP A 532 32.65 -21.56 -35.52
C ASP A 532 32.16 -22.66 -36.49
N GLY A 533 31.65 -22.21 -37.65
CA GLY A 533 31.47 -23.06 -38.83
C GLY A 533 30.83 -22.35 -40.02
N SER A 534 31.66 -21.74 -40.88
CA SER A 534 31.33 -21.30 -42.24
C SER A 534 30.88 -22.47 -43.14
N CYS A 535 29.87 -22.24 -43.99
CA CYS A 535 29.59 -22.83 -45.33
C CYS A 535 28.13 -22.47 -45.69
N GLY A 536 27.78 -21.78 -46.77
CA GLY A 536 27.92 -22.22 -48.17
C GLY A 536 26.50 -22.44 -48.74
N GLY A 537 26.10 -21.63 -49.72
CA GLY A 537 24.71 -21.54 -50.20
C GLY A 537 24.22 -22.73 -51.05
N HIS A 538 22.92 -22.67 -51.41
CA HIS A 538 22.16 -23.13 -52.59
C HIS A 538 20.69 -22.80 -52.20
N GLY A 539 19.92 -21.92 -52.84
CA GLY A 539 19.60 -21.83 -54.26
C GLY A 539 18.21 -22.45 -54.48
N HIS A 540 17.13 -21.65 -54.53
CA HIS A 540 16.04 -21.84 -55.49
C HIS A 540 15.10 -20.61 -55.54
N SER A 541 14.99 -20.11 -56.76
CA SER A 541 14.23 -18.99 -57.29
C SER A 541 12.79 -19.35 -57.66
N HIS A 542 11.87 -18.39 -57.52
CA HIS A 542 10.84 -17.96 -58.50
C HIS A 542 10.18 -16.71 -57.90
N GLY A 543 10.01 -15.55 -58.53
CA GLY A 543 10.12 -15.14 -59.93
C GLY A 543 8.82 -14.43 -60.35
N HIS A 544 8.96 -13.15 -60.75
CA HIS A 544 7.95 -12.20 -61.30
C HIS A 544 7.19 -11.34 -60.28
N GLY A 545 7.27 -9.99 -60.24
CA GLY A 545 7.88 -9.01 -61.15
C GLY A 545 6.83 -8.26 -61.96
N HIS A 546 6.63 -6.96 -61.67
CA HIS A 546 6.29 -5.83 -62.57
C HIS A 546 6.05 -4.58 -61.68
N SER A 547 6.98 -3.62 -61.61
CA SER A 547 7.14 -2.40 -62.46
C SER A 547 5.99 -1.40 -62.30
N HIS A 548 6.11 -0.07 -62.18
CA HIS A 548 7.19 0.93 -62.19
C HIS A 548 6.52 2.28 -61.85
N GLY A 549 7.29 3.32 -61.47
CA GLY A 549 6.90 4.74 -61.60
C GLY A 549 6.75 5.47 -60.26
N HIS A 550 7.81 6.00 -59.63
CA HIS A 550 8.50 7.28 -59.86
C HIS A 550 7.68 8.57 -59.63
N ASP A 551 8.34 9.44 -58.85
CA ASP A 551 8.27 10.90 -58.76
C ASP A 551 7.14 11.52 -57.90
N HIS A 552 7.46 12.05 -56.73
CA HIS A 552 8.23 13.27 -56.38
C HIS A 552 7.33 14.51 -56.30
N SER A 553 7.30 15.07 -55.08
CA SER A 553 7.38 16.52 -54.81
C SER A 553 6.15 17.36 -55.22
N HIS A 554 5.75 18.45 -54.62
CA HIS A 554 6.09 19.21 -53.42
C HIS A 554 5.02 20.33 -53.35
N GLU A 555 4.89 20.96 -52.19
CA GLU A 555 4.51 22.37 -52.03
C GLU A 555 3.04 22.81 -52.06
N HIS A 556 2.63 23.26 -50.86
CA HIS A 556 2.15 24.59 -50.50
C HIS A 556 0.97 25.23 -51.23
N GLY A 557 0.01 25.68 -50.42
CA GLY A 557 -0.93 26.73 -50.80
C GLY A 557 -1.96 27.00 -49.73
N GLU A 558 -1.62 27.87 -48.77
CA GLU A 558 -2.59 28.53 -47.90
C GLU A 558 -3.62 29.32 -48.71
N GLY A 559 -4.86 29.43 -48.22
CA GLY A 559 -5.87 30.28 -48.86
C GLY A 559 -7.24 30.28 -48.19
N GLY A 560 -7.38 31.13 -47.16
CA GLY A 560 -8.42 32.16 -47.10
C GLY A 560 -9.93 31.82 -47.10
N CYS A 561 -10.56 32.23 -46.00
CA CYS A 561 -11.74 33.11 -45.93
C CYS A 561 -13.18 32.61 -46.22
N CYS A 562 -14.00 32.90 -45.20
CA CYS A 562 -15.36 33.50 -45.24
C CYS A 562 -16.57 32.64 -45.59
N GLY A 563 -17.37 32.35 -44.54
CA GLY A 563 -18.69 32.96 -44.34
C GLY A 563 -19.85 32.50 -45.22
N GLY A 564 -20.93 32.01 -44.59
CA GLY A 564 -22.19 31.80 -45.30
C GLY A 564 -23.26 31.11 -44.47
N SER A 565 -24.13 31.91 -43.88
CA SER A 565 -25.40 31.56 -43.24
C SER A 565 -26.35 30.73 -44.10
N GLY A 566 -27.16 29.88 -43.46
CA GLY A 566 -28.38 29.30 -44.02
C GLY A 566 -29.37 28.93 -42.92
N SER A 567 -30.39 29.76 -42.73
CA SER A 567 -31.55 29.51 -41.89
C SER A 567 -32.67 28.81 -42.68
N CYS A 568 -33.52 28.07 -41.97
CA CYS A 568 -34.98 27.94 -42.18
C CYS A 568 -35.54 27.29 -40.89
N CYS A 569 -36.35 27.93 -40.04
CA CYS A 569 -37.77 28.32 -40.21
C CYS A 569 -38.66 27.07 -40.47
N SER A 570 -39.73 26.75 -39.74
CA SER A 570 -40.63 27.57 -38.91
C SER A 570 -41.56 26.74 -38.01
N SER A 571 -42.11 27.44 -37.01
CA SER A 571 -43.50 27.44 -36.51
C SER A 571 -44.05 26.20 -35.79
N GLY A 572 -44.71 26.30 -34.63
CA GLY A 572 -45.26 27.44 -33.90
C GLY A 572 -46.65 27.08 -33.34
N GLY A 573 -47.04 27.63 -32.19
CA GLY A 573 -48.45 27.67 -31.77
C GLY A 573 -48.73 27.61 -30.27
N ASP A 574 -48.87 28.79 -29.67
CA ASP A 574 -49.41 29.07 -28.33
C ASP A 574 -50.90 28.72 -28.15
N GLY A 575 -51.33 28.55 -26.89
CA GLY A 575 -52.75 28.54 -26.51
C GLY A 575 -53.01 28.61 -25.00
N LYS A 576 -53.53 29.76 -24.53
CA LYS A 576 -53.97 30.09 -23.16
C LYS A 576 -55.26 29.37 -22.72
N GLY A 577 -55.46 29.20 -21.40
CA GLY A 577 -56.72 29.62 -20.74
C GLY A 577 -57.45 28.67 -19.78
N CYS A 578 -57.55 29.13 -18.51
CA CYS A 578 -58.70 29.06 -17.57
C CYS A 578 -59.17 27.74 -16.89
N GLY A 579 -59.01 27.73 -15.56
CA GLY A 579 -60.14 27.87 -14.60
C GLY A 579 -60.86 26.61 -14.06
N GLY A 580 -60.98 26.50 -12.72
CA GLY A 580 -62.08 25.73 -12.10
C GLY A 580 -61.78 25.05 -10.76
N LYS A 581 -62.47 25.46 -9.70
CA LYS A 581 -62.45 24.97 -8.30
C LYS A 581 -63.43 23.80 -8.05
N CYS A 582 -63.36 23.27 -6.81
CA CYS A 582 -64.32 22.42 -6.05
C CYS A 582 -64.19 20.91 -6.27
N GLY A 583 -64.21 20.04 -5.26
CA GLY A 583 -64.41 20.21 -3.82
C GLY A 583 -64.95 18.92 -3.17
N THR A 584 -64.34 18.54 -2.04
CA THR A 584 -64.97 17.99 -0.81
C THR A 584 -65.46 16.53 -0.67
N LYS A 585 -64.85 15.87 0.34
CA LYS A 585 -65.43 15.26 1.58
C LYS A 585 -66.04 13.84 1.56
N SER A 586 -65.48 12.95 2.40
CA SER A 586 -66.00 12.49 3.72
C SER A 586 -65.40 11.12 4.12
N LYS A 587 -64.67 10.99 5.24
CA LYS A 587 -65.07 10.77 6.65
C LYS A 587 -65.66 9.39 7.02
N LYS A 588 -64.93 8.66 7.88
CA LYS A 588 -65.34 7.91 9.12
C LYS A 588 -64.03 7.37 9.73
N LYS A 589 -63.49 7.75 10.90
CA LYS A 589 -63.94 7.97 12.30
C LYS A 589 -64.39 6.68 13.02
N LYS A 590 -63.56 6.21 13.97
CA LYS A 590 -63.88 5.60 15.29
C LYS A 590 -62.56 5.54 16.11
N THR A 591 -62.36 6.45 17.07
CA THR A 591 -62.54 6.28 18.55
C THR A 591 -61.54 5.29 19.18
N ALA A 592 -60.48 5.72 19.88
CA ALA A 592 -60.42 6.30 21.24
C ALA A 592 -60.47 5.26 22.38
N ALA A 593 -59.37 5.13 23.12
CA ALA A 593 -59.36 4.82 24.55
C ALA A 593 -58.07 5.38 25.21
N LYS A 594 -58.29 6.14 26.28
CA LYS A 594 -57.30 6.79 27.16
C LYS A 594 -56.82 5.82 28.26
N GLU A 595 -55.53 5.95 28.62
CA GLU A 595 -54.92 6.08 29.97
C GLU A 595 -55.55 5.38 31.22
N PRO A 596 -54.74 4.97 32.25
CA PRO A 596 -53.95 5.95 33.03
C PRO A 596 -52.58 5.52 33.58
N LEU A 597 -51.75 6.55 33.79
CA LEU A 597 -50.65 6.64 34.75
C LEU A 597 -51.01 6.11 36.16
N ARG A 598 -50.10 5.36 36.78
CA ARG A 598 -50.06 5.17 38.24
C ARG A 598 -48.64 5.34 38.78
N LYS A 599 -48.50 6.31 39.69
CA LYS A 599 -47.30 6.68 40.47
C LYS A 599 -47.03 5.70 41.62
N LYS A 600 -45.77 5.74 42.11
CA LYS A 600 -45.20 5.30 43.42
C LYS A 600 -45.00 3.77 43.56
N LYS A 601 -43.91 3.22 44.12
CA LYS A 601 -43.04 3.63 45.25
C LYS A 601 -41.73 2.83 45.20
N HIS A 602 -40.66 3.38 45.78
CA HIS A 602 -39.48 2.65 46.23
C HIS A 602 -39.86 1.49 47.18
N ALA A 603 -39.22 0.33 46.98
CA ALA A 603 -39.00 -0.68 48.01
C ALA A 603 -37.70 -1.43 47.69
N ALA A 604 -36.77 -1.42 48.64
CA ALA A 604 -35.60 -2.30 48.67
C ALA A 604 -36.05 -3.75 48.91
N ALA A 605 -35.43 -4.71 48.22
CA ALA A 605 -35.55 -6.14 48.54
C ALA A 605 -34.34 -6.93 48.01
N ASP A 606 -33.43 -7.25 48.94
CA ASP A 606 -32.77 -8.52 49.20
C ASP A 606 -32.03 -9.29 48.08
N GLY A 607 -30.69 -9.26 48.18
CA GLY A 607 -29.72 -10.04 47.41
C GLY A 607 -29.68 -11.55 47.67
N ASN A 608 -30.69 -12.14 48.29
CA ASN A 608 -30.74 -13.60 48.55
C ASN A 608 -31.55 -14.40 47.51
N GLY A 609 -32.34 -13.76 46.64
CA GLY A 609 -33.16 -14.46 45.63
C GLY A 609 -32.38 -14.97 44.40
N MET A 610 -31.29 -14.30 44.01
CA MET A 610 -30.50 -14.70 42.84
C MET A 610 -29.63 -15.94 43.08
N ILE A 611 -29.20 -16.17 44.32
CA ILE A 611 -28.35 -17.32 44.67
C ILE A 611 -29.17 -18.62 44.68
N SER A 612 -30.41 -18.57 45.17
CA SER A 612 -31.33 -19.72 45.14
C SER A 612 -31.68 -20.17 43.71
N THR A 613 -31.73 -19.25 42.76
CA THR A 613 -32.12 -19.55 41.37
C THR A 613 -30.93 -20.15 40.59
N ALA A 614 -29.71 -19.65 40.83
CA ALA A 614 -28.49 -20.18 40.22
C ALA A 614 -28.14 -21.60 40.72
N THR A 615 -28.37 -21.88 42.00
CA THR A 615 -28.04 -23.19 42.61
C THR A 615 -28.93 -24.32 42.07
N THR A 616 -30.21 -24.04 41.83
CA THR A 616 -31.17 -25.01 41.26
C THR A 616 -30.88 -25.32 39.78
N ILE A 617 -30.44 -24.32 39.00
CA ILE A 617 -30.06 -24.50 37.59
C ILE A 617 -28.76 -25.32 37.47
N LEU A 618 -27.80 -25.11 38.38
CA LEU A 618 -26.56 -25.90 38.44
C LEU A 618 -26.80 -27.35 38.89
N ALA A 619 -27.70 -27.58 39.85
CA ALA A 619 -28.07 -28.93 40.28
C ALA A 619 -28.81 -29.72 39.19
N ALA A 620 -29.65 -29.05 38.38
CA ALA A 620 -30.35 -29.68 37.25
C ALA A 620 -29.37 -30.12 36.14
N LYS A 621 -28.36 -29.28 35.82
CA LYS A 621 -27.32 -29.64 34.84
C LYS A 621 -26.32 -30.69 35.34
N TRP A 622 -26.16 -30.84 36.65
CA TRP A 622 -25.25 -31.85 37.23
C TRP A 622 -25.72 -33.28 36.94
N ASN A 623 -27.04 -33.52 36.89
CA ASN A 623 -27.60 -34.83 36.59
C ASN A 623 -27.58 -35.19 35.08
N GLU A 624 -27.35 -34.21 34.18
CA GLU A 624 -27.27 -34.46 32.73
C GLU A 624 -25.85 -34.84 32.24
N VAL A 625 -24.81 -34.65 33.06
CA VAL A 625 -23.41 -34.66 32.60
C VAL A 625 -22.58 -35.80 33.22
N GLN A 626 -23.22 -36.82 33.79
CA GLN A 626 -22.49 -37.85 34.56
C GLN A 626 -21.53 -38.73 33.74
N ASP A 627 -21.62 -38.75 32.40
CA ASP A 627 -20.79 -39.64 31.54
C ASP A 627 -19.77 -38.91 30.64
N ASP A 628 -19.67 -37.58 30.67
CA ASP A 628 -18.72 -36.84 29.82
C ASP A 628 -17.55 -36.24 30.62
N LYS A 629 -16.39 -36.90 30.52
CA LYS A 629 -15.13 -36.51 31.18
C LYS A 629 -14.63 -35.12 30.75
N VAL A 630 -14.96 -34.68 29.53
CA VAL A 630 -14.53 -33.37 29.00
C VAL A 630 -15.37 -32.26 29.62
N ALA A 631 -16.67 -32.49 29.75
CA ALA A 631 -17.58 -31.54 30.37
C ALA A 631 -17.31 -31.39 31.89
N LEU A 632 -16.94 -32.48 32.57
CA LEU A 632 -16.50 -32.46 33.97
C LEU A 632 -15.23 -31.63 34.20
N ALA A 633 -14.25 -31.72 33.29
CA ALA A 633 -13.03 -30.92 33.36
C ALA A 633 -13.30 -29.41 33.11
N ALA A 634 -14.20 -29.08 32.17
CA ALA A 634 -14.60 -27.71 31.91
C ALA A 634 -15.36 -27.10 33.11
N LEU A 635 -16.25 -27.87 33.74
CA LEU A 635 -17.01 -27.41 34.91
C LEU A 635 -16.11 -27.19 36.14
N ALA A 636 -15.13 -28.08 36.37
CA ALA A 636 -14.15 -27.93 37.44
C ALA A 636 -13.28 -26.67 37.25
N THR A 637 -12.90 -26.37 36.01
CA THR A 637 -12.11 -25.18 35.66
C THR A 637 -12.91 -23.89 35.86
N LEU A 638 -14.20 -23.89 35.50
CA LEU A 638 -15.13 -22.78 35.75
C LEU A 638 -15.36 -22.53 37.24
N LEU A 639 -15.54 -23.60 38.02
CA LEU A 639 -15.69 -23.51 39.48
C LEU A 639 -14.41 -22.97 40.14
N ALA A 640 -13.23 -23.46 39.77
CA ALA A 640 -11.97 -22.95 40.28
C ALA A 640 -11.79 -21.45 39.96
N SER A 641 -12.14 -21.03 38.75
CA SER A 641 -12.08 -19.63 38.31
C SER A 641 -13.04 -18.73 39.10
N ALA A 642 -14.29 -19.18 39.28
CA ALA A 642 -15.29 -18.46 40.08
C ALA A 642 -14.88 -18.34 41.55
N THR A 643 -14.27 -19.40 42.11
CA THR A 643 -13.77 -19.40 43.50
C THR A 643 -12.59 -18.43 43.65
N LEU A 644 -11.71 -18.35 42.66
CA LEU A 644 -10.59 -17.40 42.64
C LEU A 644 -11.06 -15.94 42.55
N VAL A 645 -12.11 -15.68 41.76
CA VAL A 645 -12.75 -14.36 41.66
C VAL A 645 -13.44 -13.99 42.96
N ALA A 646 -14.19 -14.91 43.58
CA ALA A 646 -14.82 -14.68 44.87
C ALA A 646 -13.79 -14.43 45.98
N ALA A 647 -12.68 -15.19 46.03
CA ALA A 647 -11.58 -14.98 46.96
C ALA A 647 -10.88 -13.62 46.76
N ARG A 648 -10.71 -13.17 45.52
CA ARG A 648 -10.19 -11.82 45.19
C ARG A 648 -11.14 -10.70 45.56
N LEU A 649 -12.45 -10.94 45.52
CA LEU A 649 -13.47 -9.96 45.94
C LEU A 649 -13.59 -9.87 47.47
N LEU A 650 -13.37 -10.98 48.18
CA LEU A 650 -13.37 -11.01 49.65
C LEU A 650 -12.10 -10.44 50.27
N THR A 651 -10.96 -10.49 49.57
CA THR A 651 -9.68 -9.91 50.03
C THR A 651 -9.52 -8.41 49.72
N ARG A 652 -10.50 -7.79 49.04
CA ARG A 652 -10.55 -6.36 48.73
C ARG A 652 -11.50 -5.55 49.62
N LYS A 653 -12.02 -6.13 50.70
CA LYS A 653 -12.83 -5.44 51.72
C LYS A 653 -12.07 -5.26 53.02
#